data_AF-L1MD85-F1
#
_entry.id   AF-L1MD85-F1
#
_cell.length_a   1.000
_cell.length_b   1.000
_cell.length_c   1.000
_cell.angle_alpha   90.00
_cell.angle_beta   90.00
_cell.angle_gamma   90.00
#
_symmetry.space_group_name_H-M   'P 1'
#
loop_
_entity.id
_entity.type
_entity.pdbx_description
1 polymer ?
#
loop_
_entity_poly.entity_id
_entity_poly.type
_entity_poly.pdbx_seq_one_letter_code
_entity_poly.pdbx_strand_id
1 'polypeptide(L)'
;LDVFLSYEGARIILGKKIDELVGRTEDIFNNNKIIEDWSFLAVPKVYDIYGERVKKLFTRNADELLATALHAGTIAELTWPAYEQAVARVRSKSKKTDFSVFDSFPAVAVVSGSYVEVVDGDVTIASGELPARYENIHSILTVGDKVQVYLTPHNQSDGHLMWLGDSQTYSIDEHRWGSEGASLPLSDGTRLTAFGLLRPTELKLGLCNFGNVIAINKENSPIFASAYNEDELMLWDGTDYKKWEGTAREALEKIGAFSYGVDILEIPEESKIMTGLSTIIPAFPTTKHSLLGAVQGNHVYIQYEYNDDYYIVSPHGNYKCDSNFQGAIPKPGGGIWLVCNSSSPWKDTETEVKITLQDKDSPFQNLPFAAFHQFHYRDEHASKLMRVYTHDQARQVFDAVTDNEVYSIFSHQLRSGDEILLNELVATQRTIRVQVAKFQELVKQLTQSAVVPDICISEPAANLLYLYLDKRSYDYLHLASRDAQIIASFIVDPDNFSALFSNEFDSEWVKLMHNERFIIGMLGSPFLPQLYKKDNAFTDLVDFFRTATKLGIFGCGWRRASIDIGTYESVEYVADILPHGSVVEGCLVLDSEYDWNGNKCSISRIILTPDGREKVGEYTVKYNQDVSMNAEDFLACLDAISETSSRTLNEDVIKEISRGTGLIPATVRYVFSGMKHDNDYTPSGSYKFTTAEEAVTKIYLHFLAGKCLDHFSENNNDDQQFTGILQLLAHAVPQTDPVSYIQQGPDTAAIISYWQEKLGKPGMHITADMHYKVLVDSHVTLHSPWYRPVYEIIFNRPELDPSSWPPFYKDSLAIYLHLAQNLELNDPGRPFVAHKLTWLRESAEKNLKNSEYLATVPFGSSFTDPGFTGDKHPDVQAIRLLMDGYLDAYIADLSIVHDVAGCPWDPMVSAPGVVNQVVTHLKISHDAARYYLQMLGLMYPTDADIRRWNNWDAATQQAAIAELADRGLIVEGHRARAGRSWFL
;
A
#
# COMPACT_ATOMS: atom_id res chain seq x y z
N LEU A 1 30.00 -9.75 -3.43
CA LEU A 1 31.08 -9.59 -2.42
C LEU A 1 32.44 -10.06 -2.94
N ASP A 2 32.54 -11.25 -3.55
CA ASP A 2 33.83 -11.79 -4.05
C ASP A 2 34.53 -10.88 -5.07
N VAL A 3 33.78 -10.35 -6.05
CA VAL A 3 34.31 -9.37 -7.01
C VAL A 3 34.83 -8.13 -6.27
N PHE A 4 34.06 -7.58 -5.34
CA PHE A 4 34.43 -6.38 -4.58
C PHE A 4 35.70 -6.62 -3.73
N LEU A 5 35.75 -7.73 -2.97
CA LEU A 5 36.88 -8.07 -2.12
C LEU A 5 38.13 -8.48 -2.91
N SER A 6 38.03 -8.81 -4.20
CA SER A 6 39.19 -9.10 -5.05
C SER A 6 40.04 -7.86 -5.34
N TYR A 7 39.43 -6.66 -5.35
CA TYR A 7 40.09 -5.39 -5.63
C TYR A 7 40.67 -4.75 -4.36
N GLU A 8 41.93 -4.36 -4.39
CA GLU A 8 42.62 -3.76 -3.24
C GLU A 8 42.00 -2.43 -2.80
N GLY A 9 41.67 -1.54 -3.75
CA GLY A 9 41.04 -0.25 -3.43
C GLY A 9 39.69 -0.40 -2.73
N ALA A 10 38.89 -1.39 -3.15
CA ALA A 10 37.61 -1.70 -2.54
C ALA A 10 37.77 -2.23 -1.10
N ARG A 11 38.78 -3.08 -0.84
CA ARG A 11 39.11 -3.52 0.52
C ARG A 11 39.53 -2.35 1.42
N ILE A 12 40.32 -1.42 0.90
CA ILE A 12 40.73 -0.24 1.67
C ILE A 12 39.52 0.64 2.02
N ILE A 13 38.61 0.87 1.07
CA ILE A 13 37.40 1.66 1.29
C ILE A 13 36.51 0.99 2.35
N LEU A 14 36.26 -0.31 2.23
CA LEU A 14 35.44 -1.05 3.20
C LEU A 14 36.09 -1.09 4.59
N GLY A 15 37.41 -1.28 4.68
CA GLY A 15 38.13 -1.23 5.95
C GLY A 15 38.01 0.13 6.65
N LYS A 16 38.08 1.24 5.89
CA LYS A 16 37.84 2.59 6.41
C LYS A 16 36.40 2.76 6.88
N LYS A 17 35.43 2.22 6.13
CA LYS A 17 34.02 2.31 6.51
C LYS A 17 33.73 1.51 7.77
N ILE A 18 34.29 0.31 7.92
CA ILE A 18 34.18 -0.48 9.16
C ILE A 18 34.72 0.33 10.35
N ASP A 19 35.91 0.93 10.21
CA ASP A 19 36.50 1.75 11.29
C ASP A 19 35.62 2.96 11.64
N GLU A 20 35.02 3.60 10.64
CA GLU A 20 34.05 4.70 10.83
C GLU A 20 32.81 4.23 11.60
N LEU A 21 32.22 3.09 11.23
CA LEU A 21 31.01 2.57 11.85
C LEU A 21 31.24 2.04 13.28
N VAL A 22 32.44 1.52 13.57
CA VAL A 22 32.82 1.14 14.95
C VAL A 22 32.67 2.33 15.91
N GLY A 23 33.01 3.54 15.43
CA GLY A 23 32.92 4.78 16.20
C GLY A 23 31.50 5.36 16.36
N ARG A 24 30.50 4.91 15.59
CA ARG A 24 29.13 5.42 15.63
C ARG A 24 28.25 4.66 16.62
N THR A 25 28.54 4.78 17.91
CA THR A 25 27.72 4.16 18.99
C THR A 25 26.35 4.84 19.13
N GLU A 26 26.26 6.10 18.73
CA GLU A 26 25.15 7.03 18.91
C GLU A 26 23.85 6.68 18.16
N ASP A 27 23.99 5.93 17.08
CA ASP A 27 22.92 5.57 16.16
C ASP A 27 22.21 4.26 16.56
N ILE A 28 22.85 3.46 17.42
CA ILE A 28 22.57 2.03 17.56
C ILE A 28 21.41 1.73 18.52
N PHE A 29 21.29 2.46 19.63
CA PHE A 29 20.34 2.09 20.69
C PHE A 29 18.88 2.48 20.40
N ASN A 30 18.67 3.37 19.43
CA ASN A 30 17.34 3.86 19.06
C ASN A 30 16.91 3.41 17.64
N ASN A 31 17.64 2.48 17.00
CA ASN A 31 17.30 2.02 15.65
C ASN A 31 17.76 0.58 15.35
N ASN A 32 16.81 -0.36 15.31
CA ASN A 32 17.08 -1.74 14.89
C ASN A 32 17.51 -1.86 13.42
N LYS A 33 17.11 -0.90 12.57
CA LYS A 33 17.43 -0.89 11.13
C LYS A 33 18.92 -0.88 10.88
N ILE A 34 19.72 -0.33 11.79
CA ILE A 34 21.17 -0.26 11.64
C ILE A 34 21.84 -1.61 11.85
N ILE A 35 21.31 -2.42 12.77
CA ILE A 35 21.74 -3.80 12.96
C ILE A 35 21.45 -4.61 11.70
N GLU A 36 20.27 -4.40 11.11
CA GLU A 36 19.85 -5.03 9.85
C GLU A 36 20.73 -4.58 8.68
N ASP A 37 20.94 -3.27 8.52
CA ASP A 37 21.77 -2.67 7.46
C ASP A 37 23.23 -3.10 7.53
N TRP A 38 23.77 -3.45 8.71
CA TRP A 38 25.18 -3.85 8.86
C TRP A 38 25.38 -5.35 8.95
N SER A 39 24.32 -6.14 9.14
CA SER A 39 24.37 -7.59 9.32
C SER A 39 25.14 -8.32 8.19
N PHE A 40 25.08 -7.79 6.96
CA PHE A 40 25.81 -8.35 5.80
C PHE A 40 27.34 -8.36 5.96
N LEU A 41 27.91 -7.56 6.88
CA LEU A 41 29.33 -7.56 7.19
C LEU A 41 29.73 -8.69 8.15
N ALA A 42 28.78 -9.32 8.83
CA ALA A 42 28.99 -10.40 9.79
C ALA A 42 29.26 -11.77 9.11
N VAL A 43 30.06 -11.81 8.04
CA VAL A 43 30.38 -13.03 7.30
C VAL A 43 31.86 -13.43 7.44
N PRO A 44 32.18 -14.75 7.45
CA PRO A 44 33.54 -15.25 7.62
C PRO A 44 34.55 -14.66 6.63
N LYS A 45 34.17 -14.49 5.37
CA LYS A 45 35.05 -13.90 4.33
C LYS A 45 35.50 -12.46 4.66
N VAL A 46 34.64 -11.67 5.32
CA VAL A 46 34.97 -10.31 5.77
C VAL A 46 35.85 -10.40 7.02
N TYR A 47 35.54 -11.34 7.93
CA TYR A 47 36.38 -11.63 9.08
C TYR A 47 37.80 -12.09 8.70
N ASP A 48 37.96 -12.92 7.68
CA ASP A 48 39.27 -13.39 7.22
C ASP A 48 40.17 -12.23 6.75
N ILE A 49 39.58 -11.14 6.24
CA ILE A 49 40.30 -9.97 5.74
C ILE A 49 40.54 -8.95 6.85
N TYR A 50 39.55 -8.66 7.70
CA TYR A 50 39.60 -7.56 8.67
C TYR A 50 39.74 -8.02 10.13
N GLY A 51 39.47 -9.29 10.42
CA GLY A 51 39.61 -9.94 11.73
C GLY A 51 38.88 -9.20 12.85
N GLU A 52 39.59 -8.97 13.95
CA GLU A 52 39.06 -8.26 15.12
C GLU A 52 38.52 -6.85 14.82
N ARG A 53 38.87 -6.22 13.68
CA ARG A 53 38.30 -4.91 13.30
C ARG A 53 36.80 -4.99 13.05
N VAL A 54 36.34 -5.99 12.29
CA VAL A 54 34.90 -6.15 12.02
C VAL A 54 34.16 -6.73 13.23
N LYS A 55 34.83 -7.55 14.06
CA LYS A 55 34.23 -8.05 15.30
C LYS A 55 33.93 -6.93 16.31
N LYS A 56 34.79 -5.92 16.40
CA LYS A 56 34.55 -4.74 17.24
C LYS A 56 33.29 -3.97 16.83
N LEU A 57 32.90 -3.98 15.55
CA LEU A 57 31.67 -3.33 15.07
C LEU A 57 30.44 -3.88 15.79
N PHE A 58 30.41 -5.20 15.99
CA PHE A 58 29.30 -5.93 16.58
C PHE A 58 29.49 -6.25 18.07
N THR A 59 30.61 -5.87 18.69
CA THR A 59 30.82 -6.09 20.13
C THR A 59 30.35 -4.85 20.89
N ARG A 60 29.12 -4.87 21.41
CA ARG A 60 28.52 -3.76 22.15
C ARG A 60 28.15 -4.17 23.58
N ASN A 61 28.42 -3.29 24.54
CA ASN A 61 28.10 -3.52 25.96
C ASN A 61 26.77 -2.87 26.32
N ALA A 62 25.90 -3.59 27.01
CA ALA A 62 24.56 -3.12 27.37
C ALA A 62 24.61 -1.90 28.30
N ASP A 63 25.50 -1.92 29.29
CA ASP A 63 25.70 -0.84 30.27
C ASP A 63 26.26 0.44 29.63
N GLU A 64 27.08 0.32 28.59
CA GLU A 64 27.53 1.46 27.79
C GLU A 64 26.39 2.08 26.99
N LEU A 65 25.63 1.26 26.25
CA LEU A 65 24.49 1.74 25.46
C LEU A 65 23.44 2.44 26.32
N LEU A 66 23.12 1.89 27.50
CA LEU A 66 22.13 2.51 28.39
C LEU A 66 22.64 3.81 29.02
N ALA A 67 23.90 3.86 29.45
CA ALA A 67 24.48 5.11 29.95
C ALA A 67 24.46 6.19 28.86
N THR A 68 24.84 5.86 27.62
CA THR A 68 24.77 6.78 26.48
C THR A 68 23.33 7.20 26.17
N ALA A 69 22.36 6.28 26.23
CA ALA A 69 20.95 6.60 26.03
C ALA A 69 20.43 7.58 27.10
N LEU A 70 20.75 7.35 28.36
CA LEU A 70 20.39 8.26 29.44
C LEU A 70 21.08 9.62 29.28
N HIS A 71 22.35 9.67 28.84
CA HIS A 71 23.10 10.91 28.59
C HIS A 71 22.55 11.71 27.42
N ALA A 72 22.02 11.05 26.40
CA ALA A 72 21.33 11.69 25.29
C ALA A 72 19.95 12.21 25.72
N GLY A 73 19.19 11.40 26.46
CA GLY A 73 17.87 11.75 26.99
C GLY A 73 16.69 11.15 26.22
N THR A 74 15.48 11.48 26.66
CA THR A 74 14.22 11.01 26.06
C THR A 74 13.14 12.11 26.02
N ILE A 75 12.21 12.02 25.07
CA ILE A 75 11.03 12.90 24.99
C ILE A 75 10.19 12.88 26.28
N ALA A 76 10.20 11.77 27.02
CA ALA A 76 9.48 11.65 28.29
C ALA A 76 10.04 12.56 29.40
N GLU A 77 11.18 13.22 29.20
CA GLU A 77 11.69 14.27 30.09
C GLU A 77 10.89 15.58 30.00
N LEU A 78 10.03 15.70 28.99
CA LEU A 78 9.09 16.81 28.84
C LEU A 78 7.71 16.45 29.41
N THR A 79 6.94 17.47 29.76
CA THR A 79 5.54 17.34 30.21
C THR A 79 4.70 18.52 29.77
N TRP A 80 3.44 18.22 29.42
CA TRP A 80 2.38 19.22 29.31
C TRP A 80 1.17 18.67 30.06
N PRO A 81 1.04 18.99 31.37
CA PRO A 81 0.07 18.33 32.24
C PRO A 81 -1.38 18.43 31.76
N ALA A 82 -1.79 19.58 31.22
CA ALA A 82 -3.15 19.77 30.70
C ALA A 82 -3.43 18.87 29.48
N TYR A 83 -2.43 18.70 28.60
CA TYR A 83 -2.51 17.80 27.45
C TYR A 83 -2.55 16.32 27.90
N GLU A 84 -1.66 15.91 28.81
CA GLU A 84 -1.63 14.53 29.32
C GLU A 84 -2.95 14.15 30.02
N GLN A 85 -3.52 15.09 30.77
CA GLN A 85 -4.84 14.91 31.36
C GLN A 85 -5.96 14.86 30.30
N ALA A 86 -5.87 15.64 29.23
CA ALA A 86 -6.83 15.58 28.12
C ALA A 86 -6.77 14.21 27.41
N VAL A 87 -5.56 13.71 27.10
CA VAL A 87 -5.33 12.36 26.56
C VAL A 87 -5.97 11.31 27.48
N ALA A 88 -5.71 11.38 28.78
CA ALA A 88 -6.31 10.45 29.75
C ALA A 88 -7.84 10.53 29.78
N ARG A 89 -8.43 11.74 29.74
CA ARG A 89 -9.88 11.94 29.73
C ARG A 89 -10.53 11.43 28.45
N VAL A 90 -9.98 11.73 27.27
CA VAL A 90 -10.57 11.26 26.00
C VAL A 90 -10.46 9.74 25.87
N ARG A 91 -9.32 9.14 26.24
CA ARG A 91 -9.15 7.67 26.30
C ARG A 91 -10.12 7.01 27.27
N SER A 92 -10.30 7.59 28.46
CA SER A 92 -11.24 7.08 29.46
C SER A 92 -12.69 7.13 28.97
N LYS A 93 -13.11 8.22 28.32
CA LYS A 93 -14.46 8.36 27.74
C LYS A 93 -14.68 7.43 26.56
N SER A 94 -13.69 7.31 25.67
CA SER A 94 -13.77 6.47 24.47
C SER A 94 -13.65 4.98 24.79
N LYS A 95 -13.04 4.62 25.92
CA LYS A 95 -12.61 3.27 26.29
C LYS A 95 -11.65 2.67 25.27
N LYS A 96 -10.88 3.51 24.57
CA LYS A 96 -9.83 3.12 23.63
C LYS A 96 -8.47 3.57 24.15
N THR A 97 -7.44 2.80 23.83
CA THR A 97 -6.03 3.14 24.04
C THR A 97 -5.54 4.11 22.96
N ASP A 98 -6.04 3.96 21.74
CA ASP A 98 -5.58 4.77 20.60
C ASP A 98 -6.13 6.20 20.67
N PHE A 99 -5.30 7.14 20.21
CA PHE A 99 -5.63 8.55 20.10
C PHE A 99 -4.83 9.21 18.98
N SER A 100 -5.27 10.40 18.56
CA SER A 100 -4.59 11.21 17.57
C SER A 100 -4.51 12.65 18.06
N VAL A 101 -3.48 13.38 17.63
CA VAL A 101 -3.26 14.77 18.01
C VAL A 101 -3.16 15.61 16.74
N PHE A 102 -3.92 16.69 16.69
CA PHE A 102 -3.98 17.61 15.55
C PHE A 102 -3.45 18.98 15.95
N ASP A 103 -2.70 19.60 15.06
CA ASP A 103 -2.16 20.94 15.24
C ASP A 103 -3.27 22.00 15.18
N SER A 104 -3.26 22.91 16.16
CA SER A 104 -4.10 24.10 16.13
C SER A 104 -3.41 25.29 16.82
N PHE A 105 -2.13 25.51 16.53
CA PHE A 105 -1.27 26.47 17.24
C PHE A 105 -2.00 27.78 17.63
N PRO A 106 -1.89 28.24 18.89
CA PRO A 106 -1.07 27.71 19.98
C PRO A 106 -1.63 26.47 20.69
N ALA A 107 -2.84 26.02 20.31
CA ALA A 107 -3.50 24.86 20.89
C ALA A 107 -3.14 23.55 20.18
N VAL A 108 -3.52 22.43 20.77
CA VAL A 108 -3.61 21.12 20.09
C VAL A 108 -4.97 20.48 20.35
N ALA A 109 -5.45 19.70 19.40
CA ALA A 109 -6.68 18.93 19.56
C ALA A 109 -6.34 17.44 19.73
N VAL A 110 -6.81 16.84 20.82
CA VAL A 110 -6.64 15.43 21.13
C VAL A 110 -7.95 14.70 20.84
N VAL A 111 -7.87 13.59 20.11
CA VAL A 111 -9.03 12.79 19.71
C VAL A 111 -8.84 11.34 20.13
N SER A 112 -9.86 10.75 20.76
CA SER A 112 -9.95 9.29 20.92
C SER A 112 -11.38 8.83 20.73
N GLY A 113 -11.60 7.91 19.78
CA GLY A 113 -12.95 7.57 19.33
C GLY A 113 -13.72 8.83 18.90
N SER A 114 -14.96 9.00 19.36
CA SER A 114 -15.75 10.20 19.05
C SER A 114 -15.43 11.41 19.93
N TYR A 115 -14.49 11.34 20.89
CA TYR A 115 -14.29 12.42 21.86
C TYR A 115 -13.09 13.29 21.49
N VAL A 116 -13.30 14.60 21.53
CA VAL A 116 -12.28 15.63 21.23
C VAL A 116 -12.13 16.56 22.42
N GLU A 117 -10.89 16.85 22.80
CA GLU A 117 -10.54 17.95 23.69
C GLU A 117 -9.44 18.82 23.05
N VAL A 118 -9.64 20.14 23.04
CA VAL A 118 -8.66 21.12 22.55
C VAL A 118 -8.02 21.80 23.74
N VAL A 119 -6.69 21.80 23.79
CA VAL A 119 -5.89 22.25 24.93
C VAL A 119 -4.96 23.38 24.51
N ASP A 120 -4.92 24.46 25.31
CA ASP A 120 -3.99 25.58 25.17
C ASP A 120 -3.50 26.02 26.56
N GLY A 121 -2.19 26.01 26.77
CA GLY A 121 -1.60 26.24 28.09
C GLY A 121 -2.14 25.25 29.13
N ASP A 122 -2.55 25.74 30.28
CA ASP A 122 -3.01 24.89 31.40
C ASP A 122 -4.49 24.51 31.34
N VAL A 123 -5.20 24.83 30.25
CA VAL A 123 -6.66 24.68 30.17
C VAL A 123 -7.12 23.95 28.91
N THR A 124 -8.20 23.19 29.05
CA THR A 124 -9.00 22.71 27.92
C THR A 124 -9.95 23.82 27.48
N ILE A 125 -9.72 24.36 26.28
CA ILE A 125 -10.48 25.50 25.74
C ILE A 125 -11.75 25.08 24.99
N ALA A 126 -11.79 23.84 24.50
CA ALA A 126 -12.99 23.27 23.89
C ALA A 126 -13.05 21.76 24.11
N SER A 127 -14.24 21.21 24.17
CA SER A 127 -14.47 19.77 24.19
C SER A 127 -15.76 19.46 23.46
N GLY A 128 -15.81 18.32 22.77
CA GLY A 128 -17.02 17.91 22.08
C GLY A 128 -16.97 16.49 21.59
N GLU A 129 -18.04 16.10 20.92
CA GLU A 129 -18.17 14.79 20.28
C GLU A 129 -18.23 14.95 18.76
N LEU A 130 -17.51 14.08 18.07
CA LEU A 130 -17.60 13.86 16.63
C LEU A 130 -18.82 12.99 16.32
N PRO A 131 -19.28 12.97 15.06
CA PRO A 131 -20.30 12.04 14.62
C PRO A 131 -19.95 10.61 15.02
N ALA A 132 -20.95 9.82 15.41
CA ALA A 132 -20.75 8.48 15.95
C ALA A 132 -19.97 7.53 15.01
N ARG A 133 -19.92 7.82 13.71
CA ARG A 133 -19.17 7.07 12.69
C ARG A 133 -18.54 8.01 11.67
N TYR A 134 -17.22 7.98 11.58
CA TYR A 134 -16.40 8.66 10.58
C TYR A 134 -15.26 7.73 10.13
N GLU A 135 -14.76 7.90 8.91
CA GLU A 135 -13.63 7.12 8.37
C GLU A 135 -12.28 7.77 8.70
N ASN A 136 -12.17 9.08 8.48
CA ASN A 136 -10.93 9.81 8.72
C ASN A 136 -11.19 11.23 9.27
N ILE A 137 -10.25 11.76 10.05
CA ILE A 137 -10.22 13.17 10.48
C ILE A 137 -9.01 13.80 9.77
N HIS A 138 -9.28 14.85 9.02
CA HIS A 138 -8.25 15.53 8.22
C HIS A 138 -7.65 16.73 8.95
N SER A 139 -8.45 17.48 9.71
CA SER A 139 -7.96 18.59 10.54
C SER A 139 -8.96 19.01 11.63
N ILE A 140 -8.44 19.60 12.70
CA ILE A 140 -9.21 20.23 13.79
C ILE A 140 -8.57 21.58 14.12
N LEU A 141 -9.25 22.67 13.79
CA LEU A 141 -8.72 24.03 13.87
C LEU A 141 -9.60 24.95 14.72
N THR A 142 -9.01 25.63 15.69
CA THR A 142 -9.65 26.73 16.44
C THR A 142 -9.85 27.94 15.52
N VAL A 143 -11.07 28.45 15.40
CA VAL A 143 -11.40 29.63 14.59
C VAL A 143 -12.25 30.56 15.47
N GLY A 144 -11.58 31.55 16.07
CA GLY A 144 -12.20 32.42 17.07
C GLY A 144 -12.58 31.65 18.33
N ASP A 145 -13.84 31.73 18.73
CA ASP A 145 -14.41 31.00 19.87
C ASP A 145 -14.96 29.61 19.50
N LYS A 146 -14.79 29.18 18.25
CA LYS A 146 -15.26 27.89 17.72
C LYS A 146 -14.11 26.98 17.33
N VAL A 147 -14.42 25.71 17.09
CA VAL A 147 -13.48 24.71 16.55
C VAL A 147 -14.08 24.11 15.29
N GLN A 148 -13.43 24.30 14.16
CA GLN A 148 -13.76 23.65 12.90
C GLN A 148 -13.17 22.25 12.88
N VAL A 149 -13.95 21.26 12.45
CA VAL A 149 -13.49 19.89 12.18
C VAL A 149 -13.74 19.57 10.71
N TYR A 150 -12.72 19.05 10.05
CA TYR A 150 -12.83 18.47 8.71
C TYR A 150 -12.63 16.96 8.79
N LEU A 151 -13.66 16.20 8.42
CA LEU A 151 -13.69 14.74 8.54
C LEU A 151 -14.40 14.10 7.34
N THR A 152 -14.15 12.83 7.10
CA THR A 152 -14.95 12.03 6.16
C THR A 152 -15.98 11.23 6.95
N PRO A 153 -17.28 11.52 6.83
CA PRO A 153 -18.32 10.71 7.45
C PRO A 153 -18.28 9.29 6.88
N HIS A 154 -18.64 8.30 7.69
CA HIS A 154 -18.67 6.90 7.24
C HIS A 154 -19.61 6.75 6.02
N ASN A 155 -19.18 6.01 4.98
CA ASN A 155 -19.92 5.74 3.72
C ASN A 155 -20.06 6.93 2.78
N GLN A 156 -19.26 7.97 2.97
CA GLN A 156 -19.21 9.09 2.07
C GLN A 156 -17.79 9.20 1.52
N SER A 157 -17.66 9.34 0.20
CA SER A 157 -16.37 9.63 -0.41
C SER A 157 -15.89 11.04 -0.09
N ASP A 158 -16.84 11.94 0.20
CA ASP A 158 -16.59 13.37 0.25
C ASP A 158 -16.39 13.84 1.70
N GLY A 159 -15.35 14.63 1.91
CA GLY A 159 -15.09 15.25 3.19
C GLY A 159 -16.17 16.28 3.56
N HIS A 160 -16.42 16.42 4.86
CA HIS A 160 -17.43 17.29 5.43
C HIS A 160 -16.83 18.16 6.54
N LEU A 161 -17.36 19.37 6.66
CA LEU A 161 -17.02 20.32 7.70
C LEU A 161 -18.08 20.30 8.81
N MET A 162 -17.67 20.59 10.03
CA MET A 162 -18.58 20.90 11.13
C MET A 162 -17.93 21.84 12.14
N TRP A 163 -18.75 22.51 12.95
CA TRP A 163 -18.28 23.09 14.20
C TRP A 163 -18.34 22.02 15.29
N LEU A 164 -17.29 21.91 16.09
CA LEU A 164 -17.27 21.00 17.24
C LEU A 164 -18.40 21.37 18.21
N GLY A 165 -19.23 20.40 18.55
CA GLY A 165 -20.42 20.59 19.38
C GLY A 165 -21.72 20.79 18.59
N ASP A 166 -21.65 21.07 17.28
CA ASP A 166 -22.82 21.04 16.40
C ASP A 166 -23.18 19.59 16.04
N SER A 167 -24.47 19.31 15.88
CA SER A 167 -24.94 17.99 15.41
C SER A 167 -24.96 17.85 13.88
N GLN A 168 -24.72 18.94 13.15
CA GLN A 168 -24.83 19.01 11.69
C GLN A 168 -23.44 19.10 11.04
N THR A 169 -23.28 18.37 9.94
CA THR A 169 -22.14 18.50 9.02
C THR A 169 -22.56 19.27 7.76
N TYR A 170 -21.59 19.85 7.09
CA TYR A 170 -21.75 20.71 5.91
C TYR A 170 -20.83 20.19 4.80
N SER A 171 -21.33 20.19 3.56
CA SER A 171 -20.49 19.88 2.39
C SER A 171 -19.41 20.95 2.23
N ILE A 172 -18.27 20.54 1.68
CA ILE A 172 -17.17 21.45 1.33
C ILE A 172 -17.43 22.13 -0.01
N ASP A 173 -17.12 23.42 -0.11
CA ASP A 173 -17.07 24.11 -1.40
C ASP A 173 -15.76 23.76 -2.12
N GLU A 174 -14.67 23.66 -1.35
CA GLU A 174 -13.34 23.36 -1.84
C GLU A 174 -12.53 22.61 -0.77
N HIS A 175 -11.69 21.67 -1.19
CA HIS A 175 -10.65 21.10 -0.32
C HIS A 175 -9.25 21.41 -0.85
N ARG A 176 -8.31 21.57 0.06
CA ARG A 176 -6.88 21.79 -0.23
C ARG A 176 -6.04 20.83 0.56
N TRP A 177 -4.87 20.51 0.01
CA TRP A 177 -3.86 19.68 0.66
C TRP A 177 -2.59 20.50 0.86
N GLY A 178 -2.06 20.52 2.08
CA GLY A 178 -0.79 21.16 2.39
C GLY A 178 0.22 20.26 3.11
N SER A 179 1.40 20.79 3.36
CA SER A 179 2.35 20.23 4.33
C SER A 179 1.90 20.56 5.77
N GLU A 180 2.45 19.84 6.73
CA GLU A 180 2.41 20.27 8.14
C GLU A 180 3.17 21.60 8.28
N GLY A 181 2.67 22.48 9.13
CA GLY A 181 3.22 23.82 9.33
C GLY A 181 2.48 24.56 10.44
N ALA A 182 2.64 25.88 10.52
CA ALA A 182 1.91 26.72 11.47
C ALA A 182 0.74 27.47 10.80
N SER A 183 -0.40 27.53 11.47
CA SER A 183 -1.50 28.45 11.16
C SER A 183 -1.69 29.45 12.29
N LEU A 184 -2.20 30.65 11.99
CA LEU A 184 -2.21 31.76 12.94
C LEU A 184 -3.63 32.22 13.27
N PRO A 185 -4.06 32.18 14.55
CA PRO A 185 -5.26 32.88 14.96
C PRO A 185 -5.02 34.40 14.95
N LEU A 186 -5.97 35.14 14.40
CA LEU A 186 -5.94 36.61 14.30
C LEU A 186 -6.88 37.24 15.33
N SER A 187 -6.62 38.53 15.65
CA SER A 187 -7.38 39.27 16.66
C SER A 187 -8.84 39.54 16.31
N ASP A 188 -9.21 39.42 15.04
CA ASP A 188 -10.58 39.53 14.55
C ASP A 188 -11.38 38.21 14.64
N GLY A 189 -10.77 37.16 15.21
CA GLY A 189 -11.38 35.84 15.37
C GLY A 189 -11.27 34.94 14.14
N THR A 190 -10.58 35.37 13.08
CA THR A 190 -10.26 34.50 11.93
C THR A 190 -8.98 33.70 12.19
N ARG A 191 -8.75 32.64 11.40
CA ARG A 191 -7.48 31.90 11.38
C ARG A 191 -6.88 31.97 9.98
N LEU A 192 -5.63 32.40 9.89
CA LEU A 192 -4.87 32.43 8.65
C LEU A 192 -4.12 31.12 8.44
N THR A 193 -4.23 30.57 7.23
CA THR A 193 -3.57 29.35 6.75
C THR A 193 -2.84 29.63 5.44
N ALA A 194 -2.03 28.71 4.91
CA ALA A 194 -1.39 28.90 3.60
C ALA A 194 -2.40 28.94 2.42
N PHE A 195 -3.66 28.58 2.67
CA PHE A 195 -4.74 28.58 1.67
C PHE A 195 -5.76 29.71 1.89
N GLY A 196 -5.47 30.65 2.79
CA GLY A 196 -6.30 31.81 3.08
C GLY A 196 -6.94 31.79 4.47
N LEU A 197 -7.99 32.60 4.63
CA LEU A 197 -8.65 32.84 5.92
C LEU A 197 -9.80 31.86 6.17
N LEU A 198 -9.76 31.22 7.34
CA LEU A 198 -10.90 30.54 7.95
C LEU A 198 -11.66 31.53 8.85
N ARG A 199 -12.98 31.61 8.70
CA ARG A 199 -13.82 32.56 9.45
C ARG A 199 -14.81 31.83 10.37
N PRO A 200 -15.12 32.37 11.56
CA PRO A 200 -16.01 31.71 12.54
C PRO A 200 -17.48 31.65 12.10
N THR A 201 -17.81 32.30 10.98
CA THR A 201 -19.16 32.38 10.40
C THR A 201 -19.34 31.52 9.16
N GLU A 202 -18.31 30.82 8.67
CA GLU A 202 -18.40 30.04 7.44
C GLU A 202 -17.66 28.70 7.52
N LEU A 203 -18.23 27.67 6.88
CA LEU A 203 -17.62 26.36 6.69
C LEU A 203 -17.62 26.09 5.19
N LYS A 204 -16.53 26.44 4.51
CA LYS A 204 -16.39 26.29 3.05
C LYS A 204 -15.15 25.53 2.62
N LEU A 205 -14.05 25.76 3.33
CA LEU A 205 -12.72 25.25 2.97
C LEU A 205 -12.33 24.10 3.88
N GLY A 206 -12.22 22.89 3.32
CA GLY A 206 -11.68 21.71 3.99
C GLY A 206 -10.18 21.61 3.78
N LEU A 207 -9.41 21.44 4.86
CA LEU A 207 -7.94 21.44 4.80
C LEU A 207 -7.38 20.09 5.25
N CYS A 208 -6.76 19.36 4.32
CA CYS A 208 -5.88 18.23 4.62
C CYS A 208 -4.49 18.81 4.89
N ASN A 209 -4.18 19.09 6.16
CA ASN A 209 -3.15 20.06 6.58
C ASN A 209 -3.37 21.47 6.02
N PHE A 210 -2.67 22.45 6.58
CA PHE A 210 -2.96 23.87 6.33
C PHE A 210 -1.76 24.69 5.85
N GLY A 211 -0.66 24.01 5.50
CA GLY A 211 0.60 24.63 5.10
C GLY A 211 1.23 25.44 6.24
N ASN A 212 2.26 26.21 5.90
CA ASN A 212 3.06 26.95 6.87
C ASN A 212 2.93 28.46 6.67
N VAL A 213 2.45 29.18 7.69
CA VAL A 213 2.37 30.64 7.74
C VAL A 213 3.60 31.22 8.45
N ILE A 214 4.25 32.18 7.79
CA ILE A 214 5.49 32.84 8.22
C ILE A 214 5.20 34.33 8.38
N ALA A 215 5.12 34.80 9.63
CA ALA A 215 4.84 36.20 9.94
C ALA A 215 5.43 36.61 11.29
N ILE A 216 5.66 37.91 11.46
CA ILE A 216 6.01 38.45 12.78
C ILE A 216 4.88 39.31 13.34
N ASN A 217 4.83 39.41 14.67
CA ASN A 217 3.87 40.25 15.39
C ASN A 217 4.26 41.74 15.39
N LYS A 218 4.44 42.34 14.20
CA LYS A 218 4.54 43.80 14.03
C LYS A 218 3.34 44.27 13.21
N GLU A 219 2.73 45.35 13.65
CA GLU A 219 1.60 45.99 12.96
C GLU A 219 2.02 46.33 11.52
N ASN A 220 1.28 45.80 10.54
CA ASN A 220 1.56 45.90 9.08
C ASN A 220 2.78 45.12 8.56
N SER A 221 3.31 44.14 9.28
CA SER A 221 4.33 43.25 8.70
C SER A 221 3.75 42.37 7.59
N PRO A 222 4.54 42.10 6.52
CA PRO A 222 4.11 41.18 5.49
C PRO A 222 3.95 39.78 6.06
N ILE A 223 2.96 39.05 5.56
CA ILE A 223 2.72 37.66 5.93
C ILE A 223 3.04 36.80 4.72
N PHE A 224 3.96 35.88 4.90
CA PHE A 224 4.29 34.89 3.90
C PHE A 224 3.66 33.54 4.26
N ALA A 225 3.47 32.68 3.28
CA ALA A 225 3.12 31.28 3.52
C ALA A 225 3.70 30.38 2.44
N SER A 226 3.84 29.09 2.78
CA SER A 226 4.08 28.03 1.81
C SER A 226 3.08 26.89 2.02
N ALA A 227 2.49 26.40 0.94
CA ALA A 227 1.53 25.30 0.98
C ALA A 227 2.21 23.92 1.07
N TYR A 228 3.44 23.79 0.57
CA TYR A 228 4.16 22.53 0.45
C TYR A 228 5.59 22.69 0.97
N ASN A 229 6.35 21.60 1.07
CA ASN A 229 7.77 21.64 1.46
C ASN A 229 8.68 22.30 0.42
N GLU A 230 8.12 22.78 -0.71
CA GLU A 230 8.83 23.50 -1.77
C GLU A 230 8.98 25.00 -1.44
N ASP A 231 9.93 25.67 -2.08
CA ASP A 231 10.32 27.06 -1.80
C ASP A 231 9.36 28.12 -2.37
N GLU A 232 8.18 27.73 -2.85
CA GLU A 232 7.23 28.67 -3.43
C GLU A 232 6.53 29.47 -2.32
N LEU A 233 7.13 30.63 -2.01
CA LEU A 233 6.56 31.59 -1.08
C LEU A 233 5.40 32.35 -1.70
N MET A 234 4.36 32.52 -0.90
CA MET A 234 3.21 33.34 -1.21
C MET A 234 3.15 34.52 -0.25
N LEU A 235 2.94 35.73 -0.76
CA LEU A 235 2.74 36.95 0.02
C LEU A 235 1.24 37.23 0.16
N TRP A 236 0.78 37.40 1.39
CA TRP A 236 -0.58 37.80 1.72
C TRP A 236 -0.79 39.30 1.45
N ASP A 237 -1.79 39.64 0.63
CA ASP A 237 -2.14 41.03 0.30
C ASP A 237 -3.25 41.63 1.19
N GLY A 238 -3.75 40.84 2.16
CA GLY A 238 -4.89 41.19 3.00
C GLY A 238 -6.18 40.45 2.62
N THR A 239 -6.27 39.93 1.39
CA THR A 239 -7.43 39.21 0.87
C THR A 239 -7.08 37.83 0.33
N ASP A 240 -5.95 37.71 -0.36
CA ASP A 240 -5.51 36.49 -1.04
C ASP A 240 -3.98 36.38 -1.05
N TYR A 241 -3.48 35.19 -1.38
CA TYR A 241 -2.06 34.92 -1.53
C TYR A 241 -1.60 35.17 -2.97
N LYS A 242 -0.53 35.95 -3.14
CA LYS A 242 0.14 36.19 -4.43
C LYS A 242 1.53 35.60 -4.42
N LYS A 243 1.94 34.99 -5.54
CA LYS A 243 3.29 34.45 -5.69
C LYS A 243 4.34 35.53 -5.41
N TRP A 244 5.31 35.20 -4.57
CA TRP A 244 6.46 36.04 -4.27
C TRP A 244 7.56 35.76 -5.30
N GLU A 245 7.95 36.80 -6.04
CA GLU A 245 8.99 36.70 -7.08
C GLU A 245 10.41 36.92 -6.55
N GLY A 246 10.54 37.31 -5.27
CA GLY A 246 11.84 37.52 -4.62
C GLY A 246 12.39 36.24 -3.98
N THR A 247 13.57 36.34 -3.39
CA THR A 247 14.17 35.22 -2.64
C THR A 247 13.53 35.06 -1.26
N ALA A 248 13.71 33.90 -0.63
CA ALA A 248 13.32 33.68 0.75
C ALA A 248 14.07 34.61 1.72
N ARG A 249 15.33 34.94 1.44
CA ARG A 249 16.11 35.90 2.23
C ARG A 249 15.50 37.31 2.16
N GLU A 250 15.10 37.78 0.98
CA GLU A 250 14.40 39.05 0.83
C GLU A 250 13.04 39.05 1.56
N ALA A 251 12.35 37.91 1.59
CA ALA A 251 11.13 37.76 2.39
C ALA A 251 11.43 37.90 3.90
N LEU A 252 12.51 37.27 4.40
CA LEU A 252 12.98 37.42 5.78
C LEU A 252 13.37 38.87 6.13
N GLU A 253 13.97 39.60 5.19
CA GLU A 253 14.30 41.03 5.35
C GLU A 253 13.01 41.86 5.45
N LYS A 254 12.03 41.58 4.59
CA LYS A 254 10.73 42.27 4.59
C LYS A 254 9.91 42.04 5.86
N ILE A 255 9.94 40.83 6.41
CA ILE A 255 9.35 40.57 7.73
C ILE A 255 10.26 41.08 8.87
N GLY A 256 11.45 41.59 8.58
CA GLY A 256 12.36 42.15 9.59
C GLY A 256 12.97 41.11 10.53
N ALA A 257 13.10 39.85 10.11
CA ALA A 257 13.63 38.75 10.92
C ALA A 257 15.05 39.04 11.45
N PHE A 258 15.90 39.71 10.64
CA PHE A 258 17.29 40.07 11.00
C PHE A 258 17.43 41.02 12.20
N SER A 259 16.34 41.62 12.68
CA SER A 259 16.36 42.55 13.83
C SER A 259 16.11 41.88 15.19
N TYR A 260 15.87 40.56 15.22
CA TYR A 260 15.40 39.87 16.41
C TYR A 260 16.49 39.40 17.37
N GLY A 261 17.78 39.49 17.01
CA GLY A 261 18.87 39.05 17.89
C GLY A 261 19.08 37.53 17.93
N VAL A 262 18.57 36.85 16.90
CA VAL A 262 19.04 35.52 16.46
C VAL A 262 20.02 35.71 15.31
N ASP A 263 20.96 34.80 15.18
CA ASP A 263 22.11 34.90 14.27
C ASP A 263 21.76 34.60 12.80
N ILE A 264 20.66 35.15 12.30
CA ILE A 264 20.22 35.03 10.90
C ILE A 264 21.22 35.70 9.95
N LEU A 265 21.97 36.70 10.43
CA LEU A 265 23.06 37.32 9.67
C LEU A 265 24.23 36.37 9.40
N GLU A 266 24.36 35.28 10.17
CA GLU A 266 25.38 34.25 9.95
C GLU A 266 24.98 33.26 8.85
N ILE A 267 23.74 33.31 8.34
CA ILE A 267 23.28 32.49 7.23
C ILE A 267 24.02 32.92 5.94
N PRO A 268 24.77 32.00 5.28
CA PRO A 268 25.48 32.30 4.02
C PRO A 268 24.56 32.84 2.92
N GLU A 269 25.06 33.73 2.07
CA GLU A 269 24.25 34.37 1.00
C GLU A 269 23.72 33.36 -0.02
N GLU A 270 24.50 32.34 -0.30
CA GLU A 270 24.23 31.26 -1.24
C GLU A 270 23.40 30.11 -0.66
N SER A 271 22.99 30.21 0.61
CA SER A 271 22.16 29.19 1.25
C SER A 271 20.73 29.20 0.72
N LYS A 272 20.10 28.02 0.77
CA LYS A 272 18.71 27.82 0.40
C LYS A 272 17.86 27.71 1.65
N ILE A 273 16.90 28.61 1.84
CA ILE A 273 16.05 28.63 3.04
C ILE A 273 14.84 27.72 2.85
N MET A 274 14.67 26.76 3.74
CA MET A 274 13.57 25.78 3.72
C MET A 274 12.31 26.41 4.34
N THR A 275 11.54 27.12 3.52
CA THR A 275 10.42 27.93 4.01
C THR A 275 9.25 27.10 4.56
N GLY A 276 8.98 25.92 4.00
CA GLY A 276 7.98 24.98 4.54
C GLY A 276 8.30 24.45 5.94
N LEU A 277 9.57 24.47 6.35
CA LEU A 277 10.05 23.94 7.64
C LEU A 277 10.52 25.02 8.62
N SER A 278 10.54 26.28 8.19
CA SER A 278 10.91 27.43 9.02
C SER A 278 9.71 28.00 9.75
N THR A 279 9.83 28.25 11.05
CA THR A 279 8.74 28.79 11.87
C THR A 279 9.08 30.21 12.31
N ILE A 280 8.34 31.19 11.81
CA ILE A 280 8.42 32.58 12.28
C ILE A 280 7.00 33.01 12.59
N ILE A 281 6.64 33.06 13.87
CA ILE A 281 5.26 33.29 14.32
C ILE A 281 5.24 34.08 15.65
N PRO A 282 4.15 34.81 15.95
CA PRO A 282 3.95 35.44 17.27
C PRO A 282 4.05 34.43 18.42
N ALA A 283 4.66 34.85 19.53
CA ALA A 283 4.49 34.14 20.79
C ALA A 283 3.16 34.56 21.45
N PHE A 284 2.33 33.57 21.79
CA PHE A 284 1.08 33.75 22.52
C PHE A 284 1.34 33.75 24.03
N PRO A 285 0.39 34.22 24.87
CA PRO A 285 0.58 34.23 26.31
C PRO A 285 1.00 32.88 26.90
N THR A 286 0.46 31.77 26.36
CA THR A 286 0.74 30.39 26.77
C THR A 286 2.08 29.88 26.24
N THR A 287 2.54 30.36 25.08
CA THR A 287 3.80 29.91 24.46
C THR A 287 4.98 30.84 24.73
N LYS A 288 4.78 31.97 25.42
CA LYS A 288 5.80 33.00 25.69
C LYS A 288 7.04 32.45 26.42
N HIS A 289 6.85 31.42 27.24
CA HIS A 289 7.90 30.78 28.02
C HIS A 289 8.29 29.40 27.48
N SER A 290 7.96 29.13 26.21
CA SER A 290 8.31 27.89 25.52
C SER A 290 9.80 27.52 25.70
N LEU A 291 10.05 26.23 25.93
CA LEU A 291 11.40 25.67 25.95
C LEU A 291 12.15 25.85 24.62
N LEU A 292 11.43 25.96 23.50
CA LEU A 292 12.02 26.28 22.19
C LEU A 292 12.54 27.73 22.12
N GLY A 293 12.18 28.58 23.09
CA GLY A 293 12.56 29.97 23.17
C GLY A 293 11.61 30.93 22.44
N ALA A 294 11.62 32.19 22.88
CA ALA A 294 10.92 33.29 22.22
C ALA A 294 11.78 34.55 22.30
N VAL A 295 11.91 35.26 21.18
CA VAL A 295 12.76 36.45 21.09
C VAL A 295 11.92 37.63 20.62
N GLN A 296 11.96 38.73 21.38
CA GLN A 296 11.12 39.92 21.19
C GLN A 296 9.64 39.57 20.92
N GLY A 297 9.10 38.57 21.63
CA GLY A 297 7.70 38.17 21.51
C GLY A 297 7.35 37.31 20.29
N ASN A 298 8.33 36.71 19.62
CA ASN A 298 8.13 35.81 18.48
C ASN A 298 8.92 34.50 18.65
N HIS A 299 8.38 33.43 18.09
CA HIS A 299 9.07 32.17 17.87
C HIS A 299 9.75 32.25 16.51
N VAL A 300 11.06 31.98 16.45
CA VAL A 300 11.88 32.18 15.25
C VAL A 300 12.83 31.00 15.08
N TYR A 301 12.56 30.16 14.08
CA TYR A 301 13.36 29.03 13.66
C TYR A 301 13.50 29.06 12.14
N ILE A 302 14.73 29.08 11.65
CA ILE A 302 14.99 29.18 10.22
C ILE A 302 15.89 28.04 9.83
N GLN A 303 15.34 27.11 9.04
CA GLN A 303 16.12 26.02 8.49
C GLN A 303 16.64 26.42 7.12
N TYR A 304 17.91 26.10 6.86
CA TYR A 304 18.54 26.36 5.57
C TYR A 304 19.50 25.23 5.18
N GLU A 305 19.65 25.04 3.88
CA GLU A 305 20.62 24.16 3.26
C GLU A 305 21.81 24.99 2.77
N TYR A 306 23.02 24.52 3.07
CA TYR A 306 24.26 25.13 2.62
C TYR A 306 25.31 24.04 2.37
N ASN A 307 25.87 23.99 1.16
CA ASN A 307 26.84 22.96 0.74
C ASN A 307 26.37 21.52 1.03
N ASP A 308 25.11 21.20 0.69
CA ASP A 308 24.44 19.92 0.91
C ASP A 308 24.26 19.52 2.40
N ASP A 309 24.55 20.43 3.33
CA ASP A 309 24.30 20.26 4.76
C ASP A 309 23.11 21.13 5.21
N TYR A 310 22.32 20.63 6.17
CA TYR A 310 21.20 21.39 6.75
C TYR A 310 21.60 22.03 8.07
N TYR A 311 21.06 23.21 8.32
CA TYR A 311 21.30 23.99 9.53
C TYR A 311 19.99 24.61 10.01
N ILE A 312 19.91 24.83 11.32
CA ILE A 312 18.78 25.51 11.95
C ILE A 312 19.29 26.66 12.82
N VAL A 313 18.77 27.85 12.55
CA VAL A 313 18.89 29.02 13.42
C VAL A 313 17.76 28.97 14.44
N SER A 314 18.07 29.13 15.72
CA SER A 314 17.09 29.11 16.81
C SER A 314 17.40 30.17 17.88
N PRO A 315 16.47 30.44 18.81
CA PRO A 315 16.72 31.31 19.96
C PRO A 315 17.86 30.85 20.88
N HIS A 316 18.22 29.57 20.82
CA HIS A 316 19.25 28.97 21.68
C HIS A 316 20.61 28.84 21.00
N GLY A 317 20.68 29.08 19.68
CA GLY A 317 21.90 29.01 18.88
C GLY A 317 21.67 28.45 17.47
N ASN A 318 22.78 28.31 16.74
CA ASN A 318 22.82 27.78 15.38
C ASN A 318 23.42 26.38 15.39
N TYR A 319 22.72 25.42 14.78
CA TYR A 319 23.13 24.01 14.82
C TYR A 319 23.07 23.37 13.43
N LYS A 320 24.04 22.52 13.13
CA LYS A 320 23.95 21.58 12.00
C LYS A 320 22.90 20.52 12.32
N CYS A 321 22.04 20.18 11.37
CA CYS A 321 20.91 19.28 11.54
C CYS A 321 20.64 18.44 10.27
N ASP A 322 19.66 17.54 10.34
CA ASP A 322 19.08 16.87 9.16
C ASP A 322 17.90 17.70 8.61
N SER A 323 17.38 17.34 7.43
CA SER A 323 16.35 18.11 6.71
C SER A 323 15.02 18.28 7.45
N ASN A 324 14.71 17.53 8.52
CA ASN A 324 13.37 17.48 9.11
C ASN A 324 13.25 18.19 10.48
N PHE A 325 14.32 18.79 10.99
CA PHE A 325 14.32 19.45 12.30
C PHE A 325 13.68 20.84 12.26
N GLN A 326 12.86 21.15 13.28
CA GLN A 326 12.04 22.37 13.31
C GLN A 326 12.33 23.27 14.52
N GLY A 327 13.07 22.78 15.53
CA GLY A 327 13.44 23.58 16.69
C GLY A 327 14.56 23.00 17.54
N ALA A 328 14.95 23.75 18.57
CA ALA A 328 15.99 23.36 19.52
C ALA A 328 15.53 23.63 20.97
N ILE A 329 15.83 22.70 21.88
CA ILE A 329 15.48 22.76 23.31
C ILE A 329 16.75 22.55 24.16
N PRO A 330 17.03 23.39 25.16
CA PRO A 330 18.13 23.13 26.09
C PRO A 330 17.93 21.85 26.91
N LYS A 331 18.99 21.07 27.10
CA LYS A 331 18.94 19.88 27.97
C LYS A 331 19.20 20.30 29.42
N PRO A 332 18.40 19.86 30.40
CA PRO A 332 18.75 20.03 31.80
C PRO A 332 20.08 19.33 32.10
N GLY A 333 21.03 20.06 32.68
CA GLY A 333 22.38 19.57 32.96
C GLY A 333 23.42 19.87 31.88
N GLY A 334 23.02 20.45 30.74
CA GLY A 334 23.92 20.92 29.68
C GLY A 334 23.66 20.25 28.32
N GLY A 335 23.90 20.99 27.24
CA GLY A 335 23.70 20.57 25.85
C GLY A 335 22.33 20.96 25.26
N ILE A 336 22.06 20.52 24.01
CA ILE A 336 20.87 20.91 23.23
C ILE A 336 20.25 19.68 22.56
N TRP A 337 18.92 19.60 22.56
CA TRP A 337 18.14 18.71 21.71
C TRP A 337 17.64 19.46 20.49
N LEU A 338 17.88 18.93 19.29
CA LEU A 338 17.14 19.29 18.09
C LEU A 338 15.88 18.45 18.03
N VAL A 339 14.74 19.10 17.82
CA VAL A 339 13.42 18.49 17.91
C VAL A 339 12.61 18.72 16.64
N CYS A 340 11.71 17.78 16.36
CA CYS A 340 10.77 17.74 15.25
C CYS A 340 9.47 17.07 15.74
N ASN A 341 8.48 16.91 14.86
CA ASN A 341 7.28 16.13 15.18
C ASN A 341 7.63 14.71 15.69
N SER A 342 6.78 14.10 16.52
CA SER A 342 7.14 12.82 17.17
C SER A 342 7.26 11.62 16.23
N SER A 343 6.87 11.79 14.96
CA SER A 343 7.04 10.78 13.91
C SER A 343 8.50 10.66 13.47
N SER A 344 9.35 11.62 13.82
CA SER A 344 10.78 11.65 13.52
C SER A 344 11.63 11.67 14.81
N PRO A 345 12.82 11.04 14.79
CA PRO A 345 13.71 11.05 15.95
C PRO A 345 14.25 12.46 16.22
N TRP A 346 14.38 12.81 17.50
CA TRP A 346 15.14 13.98 17.92
C TRP A 346 16.65 13.73 17.80
N LYS A 347 17.48 14.76 17.98
CA LYS A 347 18.94 14.60 17.98
C LYS A 347 19.58 15.37 19.13
N ASP A 348 20.50 14.73 19.85
CA ASP A 348 21.41 15.41 20.77
C ASP A 348 22.56 16.06 19.98
N THR A 349 22.78 17.36 20.12
CA THR A 349 23.83 18.06 19.36
C THR A 349 25.24 17.70 19.81
N GLU A 350 25.42 17.26 21.06
CA GLU A 350 26.76 16.98 21.62
C GLU A 350 27.25 15.59 21.25
N THR A 351 26.35 14.61 21.29
CA THR A 351 26.65 13.20 21.04
C THR A 351 26.19 12.72 19.68
N GLU A 352 25.50 13.58 18.90
CA GLU A 352 24.83 13.26 17.64
C GLU A 352 23.78 12.12 17.70
N VAL A 353 23.50 11.60 18.90
CA VAL A 353 22.52 10.54 19.16
C VAL A 353 21.14 10.94 18.70
N LYS A 354 20.48 10.04 17.97
CA LYS A 354 19.04 10.14 17.69
C LYS A 354 18.21 9.65 18.86
N ILE A 355 17.18 10.39 19.27
CA ILE A 355 16.32 10.09 20.42
C ILE A 355 14.90 9.78 19.93
N THR A 356 14.37 8.62 20.29
CA THR A 356 13.03 8.14 19.89
C THR A 356 12.20 7.76 21.11
N LEU A 357 10.89 7.86 20.98
CA LEU A 357 9.95 7.32 21.94
C LEU A 357 9.94 5.78 21.87
N GLN A 358 10.10 5.11 23.02
CA GLN A 358 10.15 3.66 23.14
C GLN A 358 8.82 3.06 23.60
N ASP A 359 8.08 3.76 24.48
CA ASP A 359 6.80 3.29 25.00
C ASP A 359 5.63 3.58 24.03
N LYS A 360 4.97 2.50 23.60
CA LYS A 360 3.83 2.55 22.67
C LYS A 360 2.53 3.09 23.32
N ASP A 361 2.45 3.16 24.65
CA ASP A 361 1.26 3.69 25.34
C ASP A 361 1.42 5.15 25.81
N SER A 362 2.61 5.71 25.63
CA SER A 362 2.99 7.06 26.06
C SER A 362 2.06 8.15 25.49
N PRO A 363 1.74 9.19 26.28
CA PRO A 363 0.96 10.32 25.80
C PRO A 363 1.70 11.15 24.74
N PHE A 364 3.00 10.93 24.51
CA PHE A 364 3.81 11.71 23.56
C PHE A 364 3.80 11.19 22.11
N GLN A 365 2.87 10.29 21.77
CA GLN A 365 2.72 9.79 20.41
C GLN A 365 2.00 10.76 19.48
N ASN A 366 2.41 10.73 18.21
CA ASN A 366 1.82 11.49 17.10
C ASN A 366 1.65 13.00 17.40
N LEU A 367 2.60 13.59 18.10
CA LEU A 367 2.60 15.00 18.45
C LEU A 367 2.97 15.88 17.25
N PRO A 368 2.11 16.86 16.89
CA PRO A 368 2.48 17.89 15.95
C PRO A 368 3.56 18.80 16.54
N PHE A 369 4.38 19.41 15.70
CA PHE A 369 5.48 20.26 16.16
C PHE A 369 5.01 21.44 17.04
N ALA A 370 3.81 21.99 16.79
CA ALA A 370 3.25 23.06 17.62
C ALA A 370 3.14 22.71 19.12
N ALA A 371 2.98 21.43 19.46
CA ALA A 371 2.90 20.98 20.86
C ALA A 371 4.17 21.32 21.65
N PHE A 372 5.33 21.39 21.00
CA PHE A 372 6.60 21.73 21.63
C PHE A 372 6.67 23.14 22.19
N HIS A 373 5.76 24.02 21.75
CA HIS A 373 5.66 25.35 22.33
C HIS A 373 5.07 25.37 23.75
N GLN A 374 4.42 24.28 24.17
CA GLN A 374 3.68 24.19 25.44
C GLN A 374 4.36 23.27 26.47
N PHE A 375 5.40 22.52 26.07
CA PHE A 375 6.10 21.61 26.97
C PHE A 375 6.98 22.34 27.99
N HIS A 376 7.11 21.70 29.15
CA HIS A 376 8.00 22.07 30.25
C HIS A 376 8.87 20.86 30.64
N TYR A 377 9.94 21.07 31.41
CA TYR A 377 10.68 19.94 31.98
C TYR A 377 9.84 19.24 33.04
N ARG A 378 9.72 17.92 32.91
CA ARG A 378 8.94 17.07 33.82
C ARG A 378 9.60 16.93 35.19
N ASP A 379 10.86 16.52 35.19
CA ASP A 379 11.70 16.41 36.38
C ASP A 379 13.13 16.85 36.04
N GLU A 380 13.39 18.14 36.23
CA GLU A 380 14.68 18.74 35.92
C GLU A 380 15.82 18.13 36.77
N HIS A 381 15.51 17.60 37.96
CA HIS A 381 16.52 16.96 38.81
C HIS A 381 16.92 15.58 38.27
N ALA A 382 15.93 14.74 37.94
CA ALA A 382 16.16 13.44 37.33
C ALA A 382 16.90 13.59 36.00
N SER A 383 16.47 14.52 35.16
CA SER A 383 17.13 14.83 33.88
C SER A 383 18.61 15.20 34.06
N LYS A 384 18.95 16.05 35.05
CA LYS A 384 20.34 16.37 35.39
C LYS A 384 21.14 15.15 35.84
N LEU A 385 20.53 14.22 36.60
CA LEU A 385 21.18 12.98 37.01
C LEU A 385 21.39 12.02 35.85
N MET A 386 20.48 12.00 34.87
CA MET A 386 20.65 11.23 33.64
C MET A 386 21.89 11.67 32.86
N ARG A 387 22.23 12.97 32.81
CA ARG A 387 23.47 13.46 32.13
C ARG A 387 24.78 12.96 32.74
N VAL A 388 24.76 12.52 34.00
CA VAL A 388 25.96 12.04 34.71
C VAL A 388 25.85 10.56 35.11
N TYR A 389 24.92 9.82 34.49
CA TYR A 389 24.65 8.42 34.81
C TYR A 389 25.86 7.53 34.49
N THR A 390 26.27 6.68 35.43
CA THR A 390 27.51 5.90 35.30
C THR A 390 27.29 4.50 34.73
N HIS A 391 28.35 3.88 34.18
CA HIS A 391 28.31 2.49 33.73
C HIS A 391 27.94 1.51 34.85
N ASP A 392 28.43 1.72 36.08
CA ASP A 392 28.10 0.84 37.20
C ASP A 392 26.62 0.94 37.60
N GLN A 393 26.04 2.14 37.51
CA GLN A 393 24.60 2.35 37.66
C GLN A 393 23.81 1.62 36.57
N ALA A 394 24.22 1.76 35.30
CA ALA A 394 23.59 1.08 34.17
C ALA A 394 23.70 -0.45 34.28
N ARG A 395 24.82 -0.99 34.76
CA ARG A 395 25.00 -2.42 34.98
C ARG A 395 24.02 -2.98 36.01
N GLN A 396 23.80 -2.27 37.12
CA GLN A 396 22.79 -2.67 38.11
C GLN A 396 21.39 -2.77 37.52
N VAL A 397 21.04 -1.90 36.56
CA VAL A 397 19.76 -1.96 35.85
C VAL A 397 19.69 -3.24 34.98
N PHE A 398 20.76 -3.62 34.28
CA PHE A 398 20.77 -4.84 33.46
C PHE A 398 20.82 -6.14 34.26
N ASP A 399 21.40 -6.10 35.46
CA ASP A 399 21.41 -7.24 36.39
C ASP A 399 20.02 -7.57 36.94
N ALA A 400 19.05 -6.64 36.82
CA ALA A 400 17.67 -6.87 37.19
C ALA A 400 16.95 -7.83 36.23
N VAL A 401 16.11 -8.70 36.79
CA VAL A 401 15.45 -9.78 36.04
C VAL A 401 14.07 -9.35 35.55
N THR A 402 13.40 -8.45 36.27
CA THR A 402 12.03 -8.00 35.97
C THR A 402 11.91 -6.49 35.77
N ASP A 403 10.93 -6.06 34.99
CA ASP A 403 10.66 -4.63 34.74
C ASP A 403 10.34 -3.85 36.02
N ASN A 404 9.70 -4.48 37.01
CA ASN A 404 9.43 -3.85 38.31
C ASN A 404 10.71 -3.56 39.10
N GLU A 405 11.71 -4.42 38.99
CA GLU A 405 13.03 -4.21 39.60
C GLU A 405 13.76 -3.09 38.86
N VAL A 406 13.78 -3.11 37.52
CA VAL A 406 14.33 -2.04 36.66
C VAL A 406 13.72 -0.68 37.03
N TYR A 407 12.39 -0.61 37.11
CA TYR A 407 11.64 0.57 37.52
C TYR A 407 12.08 1.07 38.90
N SER A 408 12.15 0.16 39.89
CA SER A 408 12.54 0.51 41.26
C SER A 408 13.98 1.03 41.34
N ILE A 409 14.89 0.45 40.55
CA ILE A 409 16.29 0.89 40.45
C ILE A 409 16.35 2.29 39.84
N PHE A 410 15.69 2.54 38.70
CA PHE A 410 15.66 3.87 38.10
C PHE A 410 15.06 4.91 39.06
N SER A 411 13.92 4.60 39.70
CA SER A 411 13.29 5.49 40.67
C SER A 411 14.25 5.88 41.81
N HIS A 412 14.97 4.91 42.36
CA HIS A 412 15.95 5.16 43.42
C HIS A 412 17.18 5.93 42.92
N GLN A 413 17.75 5.53 41.79
CA GLN A 413 18.99 6.13 41.27
C GLN A 413 18.77 7.56 40.73
N LEU A 414 17.64 7.83 40.09
CA LEU A 414 17.26 9.15 39.57
C LEU A 414 16.48 10.00 40.58
N ARG A 415 16.08 9.43 41.72
CA ARG A 415 15.29 10.08 42.78
C ARG A 415 13.99 10.69 42.24
N SER A 416 13.37 10.02 41.28
CA SER A 416 12.13 10.44 40.65
C SER A 416 11.01 9.47 40.96
N GLY A 417 9.80 9.99 41.09
CA GLY A 417 8.56 9.23 41.19
C GLY A 417 7.65 9.40 39.98
N ASP A 418 8.16 10.00 38.89
CA ASP A 418 7.35 10.20 37.70
C ASP A 418 7.20 8.90 36.90
N GLU A 419 5.97 8.41 36.82
CA GLU A 419 5.67 7.12 36.19
C GLU A 419 5.95 7.11 34.69
N ILE A 420 5.71 8.22 33.98
CA ILE A 420 5.87 8.27 32.51
C ILE A 420 7.35 8.24 32.15
N LEU A 421 8.17 9.04 32.84
CA LEU A 421 9.63 9.02 32.63
C LEU A 421 10.20 7.64 32.96
N LEU A 422 9.84 7.05 34.10
CA LEU A 422 10.40 5.77 34.54
C LEU A 422 9.97 4.62 33.62
N ASN A 423 8.73 4.58 33.14
CA ASN A 423 8.27 3.56 32.20
C ASN A 423 9.00 3.65 30.85
N GLU A 424 9.24 4.87 30.35
CA GLU A 424 10.02 5.07 29.13
C GLU A 424 11.47 4.59 29.28
N LEU A 425 12.10 4.79 30.45
CA LEU A 425 13.45 4.29 30.73
C LEU A 425 13.49 2.76 30.84
N VAL A 426 12.44 2.14 31.42
CA VAL A 426 12.27 0.68 31.42
C VAL A 426 12.14 0.15 29.98
N ALA A 427 11.33 0.80 29.14
CA ALA A 427 11.18 0.44 27.73
C ALA A 427 12.52 0.55 26.97
N THR A 428 13.27 1.64 27.21
CA THR A 428 14.62 1.84 26.65
C THR A 428 15.57 0.69 27.03
N GLN A 429 15.58 0.28 28.30
CA GLN A 429 16.40 -0.84 28.76
C GLN A 429 16.02 -2.16 28.07
N ARG A 430 14.72 -2.42 27.91
CA ARG A 430 14.20 -3.61 27.21
C ARG A 430 14.68 -3.64 25.75
N THR A 431 14.58 -2.52 25.05
CA THR A 431 15.05 -2.38 23.66
C THR A 431 16.55 -2.67 23.54
N ILE A 432 17.38 -2.09 24.42
CA ILE A 432 18.84 -2.33 24.41
C ILE A 432 19.18 -3.79 24.70
N ARG A 433 18.43 -4.47 25.59
CA ARG A 433 18.64 -5.90 25.89
C ARG A 433 18.48 -6.76 24.63
N VAL A 434 17.46 -6.49 23.82
CA VAL A 434 17.22 -7.19 22.55
C VAL A 434 18.33 -6.92 21.55
N GLN A 435 18.76 -5.66 21.41
CA GLN A 435 19.83 -5.28 20.48
C GLN A 435 21.16 -5.95 20.81
N VAL A 436 21.55 -5.99 22.09
CA VAL A 436 22.80 -6.63 22.52
C VAL A 436 22.79 -8.14 22.23
N ALA A 437 21.65 -8.81 22.39
CA ALA A 437 21.52 -10.22 22.01
C ALA A 437 21.73 -10.43 20.50
N LYS A 438 21.15 -9.57 19.65
CA LYS A 438 21.37 -9.61 18.19
C LYS A 438 22.85 -9.41 17.83
N PHE A 439 23.51 -8.45 18.46
CA PHE A 439 24.94 -8.20 18.26
C PHE A 439 25.82 -9.41 18.62
N GLN A 440 25.52 -10.11 19.71
CA GLN A 440 26.24 -11.31 20.11
C GLN A 440 26.11 -12.44 19.07
N GLU A 441 24.93 -12.58 18.45
CA GLU A 441 24.71 -13.57 17.39
C GLU A 441 25.50 -13.23 16.12
N LEU A 442 25.58 -11.95 15.73
CA LEU A 442 26.44 -11.50 14.62
C LEU A 442 27.93 -11.78 14.86
N VAL A 443 28.40 -11.60 16.11
CA VAL A 443 29.79 -11.93 16.49
C VAL A 443 30.07 -13.43 16.34
N LYS A 444 29.10 -14.29 16.66
CA LYS A 444 29.25 -15.75 16.54
C LYS A 444 29.45 -16.19 15.09
N GLN A 445 28.74 -15.58 14.15
CA GLN A 445 28.78 -15.92 12.72
C GLN A 445 30.08 -15.55 12.02
N LEU A 446 30.74 -14.47 12.45
CA LEU A 446 32.08 -14.10 11.96
C LEU A 446 33.09 -15.25 12.05
N THR A 447 32.84 -16.23 12.93
CA THR A 447 33.76 -17.34 13.22
C THR A 447 33.37 -18.70 12.60
N GLN A 448 32.24 -18.79 11.88
CA GLN A 448 31.74 -20.05 11.29
C GLN A 448 32.21 -20.22 9.84
N SER A 449 33.25 -21.04 9.59
CA SER A 449 33.71 -21.31 8.22
C SER A 449 32.75 -22.24 7.47
N ALA A 450 32.04 -21.73 6.45
CA ALA A 450 31.28 -22.55 5.51
C ALA A 450 31.86 -22.42 4.09
N VAL A 451 32.08 -23.56 3.43
CA VAL A 451 32.42 -23.65 2.01
C VAL A 451 31.18 -23.21 1.21
N VAL A 452 31.26 -22.06 0.54
CA VAL A 452 30.15 -21.52 -0.24
C VAL A 452 30.11 -22.21 -1.62
N PRO A 453 29.00 -22.87 -2.02
CA PRO A 453 28.84 -23.48 -3.34
C PRO A 453 28.86 -22.44 -4.48
N ASP A 454 29.42 -22.79 -5.62
CA ASP A 454 29.51 -21.92 -6.80
C ASP A 454 28.21 -21.98 -7.62
N ILE A 455 27.22 -21.15 -7.23
CA ILE A 455 25.97 -20.93 -7.96
C ILE A 455 25.65 -19.44 -8.03
N CYS A 456 25.26 -18.95 -9.20
CA CYS A 456 24.84 -17.56 -9.43
C CYS A 456 23.79 -17.46 -10.55
N ILE A 457 23.03 -16.38 -10.53
CA ILE A 457 22.07 -15.99 -11.57
C ILE A 457 22.37 -14.56 -12.02
N SER A 458 22.30 -14.30 -13.33
CA SER A 458 22.48 -12.95 -13.88
C SER A 458 21.25 -12.08 -13.63
N GLU A 459 21.43 -10.75 -13.56
CA GLU A 459 20.32 -9.82 -13.35
C GLU A 459 19.21 -9.94 -14.41
N PRO A 460 19.51 -10.06 -15.73
CA PRO A 460 18.47 -10.32 -16.73
C PRO A 460 17.71 -11.63 -16.51
N ALA A 461 18.40 -12.70 -16.10
CA ALA A 461 17.79 -13.99 -15.79
C ALA A 461 16.91 -13.92 -14.53
N ALA A 462 17.34 -13.18 -13.50
CA ALA A 462 16.55 -12.94 -12.30
C ALA A 462 15.28 -12.14 -12.65
N ASN A 463 15.38 -11.09 -13.47
CA ASN A 463 14.20 -10.35 -13.95
C ASN A 463 13.21 -11.25 -14.69
N LEU A 464 13.71 -12.17 -15.53
CA LEU A 464 12.87 -13.15 -16.21
C LEU A 464 12.19 -14.13 -15.23
N LEU A 465 12.91 -14.61 -14.22
CA LEU A 465 12.37 -15.50 -13.19
C LEU A 465 11.26 -14.81 -12.39
N TYR A 466 11.50 -13.59 -11.91
CA TYR A 466 10.56 -12.84 -11.09
C TYR A 466 9.36 -12.29 -11.88
N LEU A 467 9.45 -12.23 -13.21
CA LEU A 467 8.30 -11.94 -14.07
C LEU A 467 7.11 -12.88 -13.82
N TYR A 468 7.40 -14.15 -13.52
CA TYR A 468 6.38 -15.18 -13.33
C TYR A 468 5.97 -15.35 -11.85
N LEU A 469 6.76 -14.85 -10.90
CA LEU A 469 6.60 -15.05 -9.44
C LEU A 469 5.90 -13.89 -8.71
N ASP A 470 5.24 -12.97 -9.43
CA ASP A 470 4.37 -11.91 -8.88
C ASP A 470 5.01 -10.96 -7.84
N LYS A 471 6.31 -10.65 -7.98
CA LYS A 471 6.95 -9.52 -7.28
C LYS A 471 7.56 -8.54 -8.30
N ARG A 472 7.19 -7.26 -8.22
CA ARG A 472 7.85 -6.17 -8.97
C ARG A 472 9.28 -6.02 -8.46
N SER A 473 10.23 -6.68 -9.12
CA SER A 473 11.62 -6.78 -8.68
C SER A 473 12.45 -5.59 -9.13
N TYR A 474 12.58 -4.57 -8.29
CA TYR A 474 13.75 -3.68 -8.32
C TYR A 474 14.63 -3.83 -7.05
N ASP A 475 14.05 -4.20 -5.90
CA ASP A 475 14.78 -4.13 -4.63
C ASP A 475 15.60 -5.39 -4.26
N TYR A 476 15.28 -6.57 -4.83
CA TYR A 476 15.76 -7.87 -4.29
C TYR A 476 16.47 -8.81 -5.28
N LEU A 477 16.74 -8.38 -6.52
CA LEU A 477 17.34 -9.23 -7.57
C LEU A 477 18.68 -9.87 -7.19
N HIS A 478 19.42 -9.21 -6.30
CA HIS A 478 20.72 -9.67 -5.82
C HIS A 478 20.65 -10.80 -4.77
N LEU A 479 19.46 -11.09 -4.22
CA LEU A 479 19.27 -12.09 -3.16
C LEU A 479 19.18 -13.52 -3.70
N ALA A 480 18.67 -13.74 -4.91
CA ALA A 480 18.47 -15.10 -5.44
C ALA A 480 19.77 -15.94 -5.50
N SER A 481 20.89 -15.33 -5.90
CA SER A 481 22.20 -16.00 -5.87
C SER A 481 22.63 -16.33 -4.43
N ARG A 482 22.44 -15.38 -3.49
CA ARG A 482 22.77 -15.57 -2.07
C ARG A 482 21.97 -16.71 -1.47
N ASP A 483 20.67 -16.71 -1.67
CA ASP A 483 19.76 -17.70 -1.06
C ASP A 483 20.01 -19.09 -1.65
N ALA A 484 20.29 -19.20 -2.96
CA ALA A 484 20.66 -20.46 -3.60
C ALA A 484 21.97 -21.03 -3.03
N GLN A 485 22.97 -20.18 -2.76
CA GLN A 485 24.22 -20.59 -2.12
C GLN A 485 23.99 -21.08 -0.69
N ILE A 486 23.19 -20.35 0.09
CA ILE A 486 22.85 -20.72 1.48
C ILE A 486 22.09 -22.05 1.52
N ILE A 487 21.08 -22.21 0.67
CA ILE A 487 20.31 -23.46 0.56
C ILE A 487 21.20 -24.61 0.12
N ALA A 488 22.07 -24.41 -0.88
CA ALA A 488 23.02 -25.45 -1.29
C ALA A 488 23.96 -25.85 -0.15
N SER A 489 24.47 -24.89 0.64
CA SER A 489 25.28 -25.19 1.84
C SER A 489 24.48 -25.99 2.88
N PHE A 490 23.24 -25.61 3.14
CA PHE A 490 22.35 -26.35 4.06
C PHE A 490 22.12 -27.78 3.59
N ILE A 491 21.82 -27.98 2.30
CA ILE A 491 21.55 -29.30 1.72
C ILE A 491 22.77 -30.23 1.84
N VAL A 492 23.99 -29.69 1.74
CA VAL A 492 25.23 -30.47 1.86
C VAL A 492 25.45 -30.99 3.28
N ASP A 493 25.13 -30.20 4.31
CA ASP A 493 25.33 -30.57 5.72
C ASP A 493 24.25 -29.95 6.63
N PRO A 494 23.02 -30.50 6.65
CA PRO A 494 21.91 -29.93 7.43
C PRO A 494 22.18 -29.90 8.93
N ASP A 495 22.90 -30.89 9.46
CA ASP A 495 23.11 -31.08 10.90
C ASP A 495 24.10 -30.06 11.50
N ASN A 496 25.02 -29.53 10.70
CA ASN A 496 25.99 -28.53 11.14
C ASN A 496 25.72 -27.13 10.55
N PHE A 497 24.57 -26.94 9.94
CA PHE A 497 24.20 -25.67 9.33
C PHE A 497 23.76 -24.63 10.38
N SER A 498 24.21 -23.39 10.19
CA SER A 498 23.87 -22.25 11.03
C SER A 498 23.72 -21.02 10.14
N ALA A 499 22.50 -20.52 9.96
CA ALA A 499 22.24 -19.27 9.27
C ALA A 499 21.89 -18.14 10.25
N LEU A 500 22.09 -16.91 9.78
CA LEU A 500 21.77 -15.66 10.47
C LEU A 500 20.30 -15.56 10.89
N PHE A 501 20.05 -15.17 12.15
CA PHE A 501 18.73 -14.83 12.73
C PHE A 501 18.07 -13.55 12.14
N SER A 502 18.62 -12.99 11.06
CA SER A 502 18.19 -11.71 10.47
C SER A 502 18.19 -11.68 8.95
N ASN A 503 18.55 -12.79 8.29
CA ASN A 503 18.42 -12.87 6.85
C ASN A 503 17.02 -13.40 6.55
N GLU A 504 16.06 -12.51 6.33
CA GLU A 504 14.84 -12.91 5.63
C GLU A 504 15.29 -13.54 4.29
N PHE A 505 14.91 -14.80 4.08
CA PHE A 505 15.09 -15.49 2.81
C PHE A 505 14.03 -14.97 1.84
N ASP A 506 14.21 -13.76 1.33
CA ASP A 506 13.29 -13.17 0.37
C ASP A 506 13.57 -13.70 -1.06
N SER A 507 13.31 -14.99 -1.26
CA SER A 507 13.42 -15.68 -2.54
C SER A 507 12.17 -16.47 -2.84
N GLU A 508 11.21 -15.81 -3.49
CA GLU A 508 9.99 -16.43 -4.02
C GLU A 508 10.26 -17.68 -4.89
N TRP A 509 11.44 -17.76 -5.52
CA TRP A 509 11.81 -18.92 -6.33
C TRP A 509 11.92 -20.22 -5.52
N VAL A 510 12.12 -20.16 -4.20
CA VAL A 510 12.15 -21.34 -3.32
C VAL A 510 10.81 -22.08 -3.33
N LYS A 511 9.70 -21.41 -3.66
CA LYS A 511 8.39 -22.04 -3.86
C LYS A 511 8.44 -23.12 -4.94
N LEU A 512 9.32 -22.96 -5.94
CA LEU A 512 9.50 -23.88 -7.06
C LEU A 512 10.20 -25.18 -6.67
N MET A 513 10.81 -25.28 -5.47
CA MET A 513 11.42 -26.53 -4.99
C MET A 513 10.33 -27.58 -4.76
N HIS A 514 10.49 -28.77 -5.36
CA HIS A 514 9.47 -29.83 -5.47
C HIS A 514 8.27 -29.47 -6.36
N ASN A 515 8.47 -28.49 -7.23
CA ASN A 515 7.45 -27.90 -8.10
C ASN A 515 8.04 -27.67 -9.50
N GLU A 516 8.92 -28.59 -9.95
CA GLU A 516 9.77 -28.43 -11.14
C GLU A 516 8.98 -28.27 -12.44
N ARG A 517 7.73 -28.76 -12.51
CA ARG A 517 6.85 -28.56 -13.68
C ARG A 517 6.53 -27.10 -13.93
N PHE A 518 6.47 -26.26 -12.89
CA PHE A 518 6.30 -24.82 -13.07
C PHE A 518 7.49 -24.21 -13.83
N ILE A 519 8.71 -24.66 -13.50
CA ILE A 519 9.93 -24.21 -14.18
C ILE A 519 9.93 -24.66 -15.63
N ILE A 520 9.61 -25.93 -15.91
CA ILE A 520 9.56 -26.43 -17.28
C ILE A 520 8.42 -25.80 -18.08
N GLY A 521 7.24 -25.60 -17.49
CA GLY A 521 6.12 -24.89 -18.12
C GLY A 521 6.52 -23.49 -18.58
N MET A 522 7.27 -22.75 -17.73
CA MET A 522 7.83 -21.45 -18.08
C MET A 522 8.88 -21.55 -19.20
N LEU A 523 9.96 -22.30 -18.99
CA LEU A 523 11.11 -22.35 -19.91
C LEU A 523 10.81 -23.08 -21.23
N GLY A 524 9.77 -23.91 -21.25
CA GLY A 524 9.26 -24.61 -22.42
C GLY A 524 8.55 -23.70 -23.43
N SER A 525 8.21 -22.46 -23.04
CA SER A 525 7.56 -21.47 -23.89
C SER A 525 8.35 -21.17 -25.19
N PRO A 526 7.74 -21.34 -26.39
CA PRO A 526 8.44 -21.36 -27.68
C PRO A 526 9.09 -20.03 -28.11
N PHE A 527 8.48 -18.89 -27.79
CA PHE A 527 8.97 -17.56 -28.14
C PHE A 527 9.91 -16.95 -27.08
N LEU A 528 10.01 -17.54 -25.88
CA LEU A 528 10.82 -17.02 -24.78
C LEU A 528 12.31 -16.80 -25.16
N PRO A 529 12.99 -17.73 -25.85
CA PRO A 529 14.38 -17.51 -26.28
C PRO A 529 14.55 -16.34 -27.25
N GLN A 530 13.54 -16.06 -28.08
CA GLN A 530 13.59 -14.95 -29.04
C GLN A 530 13.37 -13.61 -28.35
N LEU A 531 12.44 -13.57 -27.38
CA LEU A 531 12.09 -12.37 -26.61
C LEU A 531 13.27 -11.85 -25.77
N TYR A 532 14.12 -12.75 -25.28
CA TYR A 532 15.26 -12.50 -24.37
C TYR A 532 16.62 -12.92 -24.98
N LYS A 533 16.75 -12.86 -26.30
CA LYS A 533 18.02 -13.19 -26.98
C LYS A 533 19.12 -12.14 -26.76
N LYS A 534 18.75 -10.88 -26.50
CA LYS A 534 19.69 -9.74 -26.50
C LYS A 534 20.59 -9.69 -25.27
N ASP A 535 20.13 -10.23 -24.15
CA ASP A 535 20.75 -10.13 -22.82
C ASP A 535 21.13 -11.49 -22.24
N ASN A 536 20.98 -12.57 -23.01
CA ASN A 536 21.20 -13.96 -22.60
C ASN A 536 20.38 -14.43 -21.38
N ALA A 537 19.35 -13.67 -20.96
CA ALA A 537 18.58 -13.97 -19.76
C ALA A 537 17.99 -15.38 -19.75
N PHE A 538 17.49 -15.85 -20.89
CA PHE A 538 16.93 -17.18 -21.04
C PHE A 538 17.97 -18.29 -20.81
N THR A 539 19.14 -18.17 -21.43
CA THR A 539 20.21 -19.17 -21.33
C THR A 539 20.76 -19.23 -19.91
N ASP A 540 21.06 -18.07 -19.33
CA ASP A 540 21.56 -17.95 -17.97
C ASP A 540 20.58 -18.54 -16.94
N LEU A 541 19.26 -18.38 -17.17
CA LEU A 541 18.23 -18.96 -16.30
C LEU A 541 18.16 -20.48 -16.41
N VAL A 542 18.29 -21.04 -17.62
CA VAL A 542 18.38 -22.51 -17.83
C VAL A 542 19.61 -23.07 -17.11
N ASP A 543 20.76 -22.40 -17.21
CA ASP A 543 22.01 -22.82 -16.58
C ASP A 543 21.97 -22.72 -15.05
N PHE A 544 21.27 -21.71 -14.51
CA PHE A 544 21.00 -21.59 -13.08
C PHE A 544 20.24 -22.81 -12.54
N PHE A 545 19.10 -23.17 -13.16
CA PHE A 545 18.30 -24.33 -12.71
C PHE A 545 19.05 -25.65 -12.90
N ARG A 546 19.83 -25.78 -13.97
CA ARG A 546 20.70 -26.93 -14.20
C ARG A 546 21.75 -27.08 -13.09
N THR A 547 22.39 -25.98 -12.71
CA THR A 547 23.39 -25.97 -11.63
C THR A 547 22.76 -26.25 -10.27
N ALA A 548 21.62 -25.62 -9.98
CA ALA A 548 20.84 -25.85 -8.76
C ALA A 548 20.43 -27.33 -8.61
N THR A 549 19.98 -27.97 -9.71
CA THR A 549 19.63 -29.39 -9.73
C THR A 549 20.84 -30.28 -9.40
N LYS A 550 22.01 -29.97 -9.98
CA LYS A 550 23.25 -30.71 -9.69
C LYS A 550 23.72 -30.55 -8.24
N LEU A 551 23.38 -29.43 -7.60
CA LEU A 551 23.64 -29.17 -6.18
C LEU A 551 22.58 -29.79 -5.25
N GLY A 552 21.56 -30.48 -5.80
CA GLY A 552 20.53 -31.15 -5.03
C GLY A 552 19.36 -30.26 -4.60
N ILE A 553 19.27 -29.03 -5.12
CA ILE A 553 18.18 -28.09 -4.80
C ILE A 553 16.85 -28.55 -5.43
N PHE A 554 16.88 -28.97 -6.69
CA PHE A 554 15.67 -29.40 -7.43
C PHE A 554 15.70 -30.90 -7.73
N GLY A 555 14.53 -31.53 -7.75
CA GLY A 555 14.35 -32.94 -8.10
C GLY A 555 14.90 -33.94 -7.07
N CYS A 556 15.22 -33.47 -5.86
CA CYS A 556 15.81 -34.27 -4.77
C CYS A 556 14.94 -34.35 -3.49
N GLY A 557 13.66 -33.97 -3.57
CA GLY A 557 12.69 -34.13 -2.47
C GLY A 557 12.53 -32.94 -1.53
N TRP A 558 13.53 -32.03 -1.50
CA TRP A 558 13.46 -30.77 -0.78
C TRP A 558 12.29 -29.91 -1.27
N ARG A 559 11.48 -29.43 -0.33
CA ARG A 559 10.25 -28.69 -0.62
C ARG A 559 10.03 -27.57 0.39
N ARG A 560 9.50 -26.44 -0.10
CA ARG A 560 8.99 -25.38 0.77
C ARG A 560 7.69 -25.84 1.44
N ALA A 561 7.54 -25.51 2.71
CA ALA A 561 6.30 -25.69 3.45
C ALA A 561 6.05 -24.51 4.40
N SER A 562 4.82 -24.39 4.89
CA SER A 562 4.44 -23.40 5.90
C SER A 562 3.95 -24.09 7.17
N ILE A 563 4.17 -23.45 8.32
CA ILE A 563 3.78 -23.92 9.63
C ILE A 563 3.08 -22.78 10.35
N ASP A 564 1.81 -22.94 10.69
CA ASP A 564 1.08 -21.95 11.49
C ASP A 564 1.53 -22.03 12.96
N ILE A 565 2.11 -20.94 13.47
CA ILE A 565 2.57 -20.85 14.86
C ILE A 565 1.57 -20.14 15.77
N GLY A 566 0.42 -19.69 15.24
CA GLY A 566 -0.69 -19.10 16.00
C GLY A 566 -0.92 -17.61 15.75
N THR A 567 -1.84 -17.02 16.52
CA THR A 567 -2.28 -15.62 16.39
C THR A 567 -1.87 -14.79 17.61
N TYR A 568 -1.22 -13.65 17.38
CA TYR A 568 -0.56 -12.82 18.39
C TYR A 568 -0.87 -11.33 18.20
N GLU A 569 -0.85 -10.54 19.28
CA GLU A 569 -1.12 -9.08 19.20
C GLU A 569 0.09 -8.26 18.67
N SER A 570 1.29 -8.84 18.72
CA SER A 570 2.51 -8.28 18.12
C SER A 570 3.40 -9.40 17.61
N VAL A 571 4.01 -9.17 16.44
CA VAL A 571 5.01 -10.07 15.84
C VAL A 571 6.29 -10.17 16.68
N GLU A 572 6.57 -9.14 17.49
CA GLU A 572 7.73 -9.06 18.37
C GLU A 572 7.71 -10.17 19.44
N TYR A 573 6.52 -10.62 19.88
CA TYR A 573 6.37 -11.63 20.93
C TYR A 573 6.80 -13.05 20.52
N VAL A 574 6.92 -13.30 19.22
CA VAL A 574 7.19 -14.65 18.69
C VAL A 574 8.49 -14.74 17.91
N ALA A 575 9.32 -13.71 17.95
CA ALA A 575 10.60 -13.70 17.24
C ALA A 575 11.49 -14.92 17.58
N ASP A 576 11.35 -15.46 18.80
CA ASP A 576 12.12 -16.62 19.29
C ASP A 576 11.48 -17.98 18.95
N ILE A 577 10.25 -18.03 18.43
CA ILE A 577 9.57 -19.28 18.05
C ILE A 577 9.97 -19.63 16.63
N LEU A 578 10.65 -20.76 16.44
CA LEU A 578 11.18 -21.22 15.14
C LEU A 578 11.83 -20.05 14.37
N PRO A 579 12.93 -19.50 14.87
CA PRO A 579 13.50 -18.28 14.32
C PRO A 579 14.11 -18.48 12.94
N HIS A 580 14.15 -17.42 12.13
CA HIS A 580 14.74 -17.46 10.78
C HIS A 580 16.19 -17.94 10.81
N GLY A 581 16.57 -18.76 9.82
CA GLY A 581 17.90 -19.35 9.71
C GLY A 581 18.17 -20.52 10.68
N SER A 582 17.26 -20.81 11.62
CA SER A 582 17.41 -21.96 12.50
C SER A 582 17.11 -23.29 11.80
N VAL A 583 17.77 -24.35 12.26
CA VAL A 583 17.49 -25.72 11.83
C VAL A 583 16.76 -26.44 12.95
N VAL A 584 15.57 -26.95 12.64
CA VAL A 584 14.72 -27.70 13.57
C VAL A 584 14.33 -29.01 12.93
N GLU A 585 14.74 -30.13 13.55
CA GLU A 585 14.49 -31.49 13.04
C GLU A 585 14.96 -31.71 11.59
N GLY A 586 16.03 -31.02 11.17
CA GLY A 586 16.53 -31.08 9.79
C GLY A 586 15.73 -30.24 8.78
N CYS A 587 14.81 -29.39 9.24
CA CYS A 587 14.15 -28.36 8.45
C CYS A 587 14.83 -27.00 8.69
N LEU A 588 15.06 -26.24 7.63
CA LEU A 588 15.58 -24.88 7.72
C LEU A 588 14.42 -23.88 7.76
N VAL A 589 14.35 -23.02 8.76
CA VAL A 589 13.40 -21.90 8.78
C VAL A 589 13.90 -20.80 7.86
N LEU A 590 13.10 -20.45 6.86
CA LEU A 590 13.44 -19.47 5.84
C LEU A 590 12.88 -18.09 6.15
N ASP A 591 11.59 -18.00 6.46
CA ASP A 591 10.89 -16.72 6.53
C ASP A 591 9.58 -16.81 7.35
N SER A 592 8.78 -15.75 7.38
CA SER A 592 7.48 -15.71 8.01
C SER A 592 6.43 -14.99 7.18
N GLU A 593 5.22 -15.56 7.19
CA GLU A 593 4.03 -14.92 6.63
C GLU A 593 3.16 -14.38 7.77
N TYR A 594 2.62 -13.19 7.56
CA TYR A 594 1.86 -12.43 8.55
C TYR A 594 0.48 -12.10 7.98
N ASP A 595 -0.57 -12.54 8.68
CA ASP A 595 -1.97 -12.24 8.33
C ASP A 595 -2.61 -11.41 9.44
N TRP A 596 -2.79 -10.11 9.18
CA TRP A 596 -3.30 -9.15 10.16
C TRP A 596 -4.82 -9.05 10.10
N ASN A 597 -5.47 -9.32 11.23
CA ASN A 597 -6.89 -9.12 11.47
C ASN A 597 -7.09 -8.15 12.64
N GLY A 598 -7.19 -6.87 12.32
CA GLY A 598 -7.21 -5.80 13.32
C GLY A 598 -5.86 -5.66 14.03
N ASN A 599 -5.85 -5.75 15.36
CA ASN A 599 -4.65 -5.68 16.18
C ASN A 599 -3.99 -7.05 16.43
N LYS A 600 -4.47 -8.11 15.77
CA LYS A 600 -3.94 -9.47 15.89
C LYS A 600 -3.36 -9.93 14.57
N CYS A 601 -2.22 -10.59 14.62
CA CYS A 601 -1.52 -11.18 13.49
C CYS A 601 -1.50 -12.69 13.63
N SER A 602 -2.07 -13.44 12.68
CA SER A 602 -1.74 -14.85 12.51
C SER A 602 -0.37 -14.95 11.86
N ILE A 603 0.47 -15.84 12.37
CA ILE A 603 1.87 -15.92 11.95
C ILE A 603 2.17 -17.34 11.52
N SER A 604 2.68 -17.48 10.29
CA SER A 604 3.15 -18.75 9.74
C SER A 604 4.65 -18.70 9.50
N ARG A 605 5.38 -19.77 9.81
CA ARG A 605 6.80 -19.95 9.49
C ARG A 605 6.95 -20.66 8.17
N ILE A 606 7.76 -20.11 7.28
CA ILE A 606 8.14 -20.75 6.04
C ILE A 606 9.39 -21.57 6.30
N ILE A 607 9.33 -22.85 5.94
CA ILE A 607 10.41 -23.80 6.17
C ILE A 607 10.79 -24.50 4.86
N LEU A 608 12.04 -24.93 4.80
CA LEU A 608 12.54 -25.90 3.82
C LEU A 608 12.64 -27.26 4.50
N THR A 609 11.93 -28.25 3.98
CA THR A 609 11.91 -29.62 4.52
C THR A 609 12.41 -30.63 3.51
N PRO A 610 13.17 -31.67 3.93
CA PRO A 610 13.69 -32.69 3.03
C PRO A 610 12.62 -33.69 2.54
N ASP A 611 11.45 -33.71 3.18
CA ASP A 611 10.40 -34.71 2.95
C ASP A 611 8.98 -34.16 3.20
N GLY A 612 7.98 -35.03 2.98
CA GLY A 612 6.55 -34.79 3.20
C GLY A 612 6.05 -35.09 4.62
N ARG A 613 6.83 -34.78 5.67
CA ARG A 613 6.42 -34.93 7.08
C ARG A 613 5.17 -34.13 7.46
N GLU A 614 4.35 -34.70 8.33
CA GLU A 614 3.12 -34.03 8.81
C GLU A 614 3.38 -32.97 9.89
N LYS A 615 4.53 -33.03 10.58
CA LYS A 615 4.87 -32.17 11.72
C LYS A 615 6.35 -31.78 11.76
N VAL A 616 6.62 -30.62 12.37
CA VAL A 616 7.94 -30.19 12.84
C VAL A 616 7.76 -29.65 14.25
N GLY A 617 8.40 -30.29 15.23
CA GLY A 617 8.11 -30.04 16.65
C GLY A 617 6.64 -30.33 16.98
N GLU A 618 5.94 -29.37 17.58
CA GLU A 618 4.52 -29.50 17.92
C GLU A 618 3.56 -29.05 16.80
N TYR A 619 4.08 -28.41 15.76
CA TYR A 619 3.28 -27.73 14.75
C TYR A 619 3.03 -28.60 13.52
N THR A 620 1.86 -28.43 12.91
CA THR A 620 1.47 -29.13 11.67
C THR A 620 2.04 -28.42 10.45
N VAL A 621 2.64 -29.20 9.55
CA VAL A 621 3.21 -28.70 8.30
C VAL A 621 2.12 -28.65 7.22
N LYS A 622 2.04 -27.53 6.53
CA LYS A 622 1.20 -27.30 5.36
C LYS A 622 2.09 -27.22 4.13
N TYR A 623 1.74 -27.96 3.09
CA TYR A 623 2.50 -28.00 1.85
C TYR A 623 1.81 -27.20 0.76
N ASN A 624 2.63 -26.75 -0.19
CA ASN A 624 2.17 -26.21 -1.48
C ASN A 624 1.66 -27.36 -2.38
N GLN A 625 1.20 -27.01 -3.59
CA GLN A 625 0.92 -27.97 -4.66
C GLN A 625 2.08 -28.95 -4.90
N ASP A 626 1.76 -30.17 -5.36
CA ASP A 626 2.71 -31.23 -5.71
C ASP A 626 2.69 -31.49 -7.22
N VAL A 627 3.45 -30.68 -7.95
CA VAL A 627 3.73 -30.89 -9.38
C VAL A 627 5.22 -31.15 -9.59
N SER A 628 5.75 -32.03 -8.74
CA SER A 628 7.17 -32.37 -8.70
C SER A 628 7.65 -33.15 -9.93
N MET A 629 8.96 -33.10 -10.16
CA MET A 629 9.67 -34.01 -11.05
C MET A 629 10.96 -34.48 -10.39
N ASN A 630 11.42 -35.69 -10.71
CA ASN A 630 12.74 -36.14 -10.28
C ASN A 630 13.85 -35.39 -11.05
N ALA A 631 15.07 -35.40 -10.50
CA ALA A 631 16.20 -34.69 -11.09
C ALA A 631 16.58 -35.18 -12.50
N GLU A 632 16.38 -36.46 -12.83
CA GLU A 632 16.70 -37.03 -14.15
C GLU A 632 15.78 -36.45 -15.23
N ASP A 633 14.47 -36.50 -15.01
CA ASP A 633 13.45 -35.96 -15.92
C ASP A 633 13.58 -34.44 -16.05
N PHE A 634 13.87 -33.74 -14.94
CA PHE A 634 14.07 -32.30 -14.96
C PHE A 634 15.29 -31.89 -15.79
N LEU A 635 16.43 -32.56 -15.60
CA LEU A 635 17.64 -32.32 -16.40
C LEU A 635 17.41 -32.65 -17.88
N ALA A 636 16.71 -33.75 -18.19
CA ALA A 636 16.39 -34.12 -19.56
C ALA A 636 15.52 -33.05 -20.26
N CYS A 637 14.59 -32.42 -19.54
CA CYS A 637 13.82 -31.29 -20.04
C CYS A 637 14.70 -30.06 -20.30
N LEU A 638 15.58 -29.70 -19.35
CA LEU A 638 16.51 -28.58 -19.52
C LEU A 638 17.46 -28.80 -20.72
N ASP A 639 17.91 -30.03 -20.93
CA ASP A 639 18.70 -30.43 -22.11
C ASP A 639 17.91 -30.27 -23.41
N ALA A 640 16.69 -30.81 -23.47
CA ALA A 640 15.83 -30.67 -24.64
C ALA A 640 15.51 -29.20 -24.96
N ILE A 641 15.38 -28.34 -23.95
CA ILE A 641 15.20 -26.89 -24.10
C ILE A 641 16.44 -26.25 -24.76
N SER A 642 17.64 -26.62 -24.32
CA SER A 642 18.90 -26.11 -24.88
C SER A 642 19.15 -26.59 -26.32
N GLU A 643 18.71 -27.81 -26.67
CA GLU A 643 18.96 -28.43 -27.98
C GLU A 643 17.95 -28.01 -29.06
N THR A 644 16.73 -27.63 -28.69
CA THR A 644 15.64 -27.34 -29.64
C THR A 644 15.67 -25.89 -30.11
N SER A 645 16.24 -25.66 -31.30
CA SER A 645 16.47 -24.30 -31.85
C SER A 645 15.24 -23.57 -32.41
N SER A 646 14.14 -24.27 -32.73
CA SER A 646 12.90 -23.66 -33.24
C SER A 646 11.65 -24.35 -32.70
N ARG A 647 11.03 -23.74 -31.69
CA ARG A 647 9.75 -24.17 -31.11
C ARG A 647 8.64 -23.22 -31.59
N THR A 648 7.46 -23.74 -31.87
CA THR A 648 6.30 -22.93 -32.30
C THR A 648 5.02 -23.45 -31.66
N LEU A 649 4.15 -22.54 -31.23
CA LEU A 649 2.80 -22.89 -30.78
C LEU A 649 1.87 -23.02 -32.00
N ASN A 650 1.20 -24.17 -32.15
CA ASN A 650 0.29 -24.42 -33.27
C ASN A 650 -1.02 -23.61 -33.14
N GLU A 651 -1.52 -23.05 -34.24
CA GLU A 651 -2.80 -22.33 -34.28
C GLU A 651 -4.01 -23.20 -33.93
N ASP A 652 -3.98 -24.51 -34.24
CA ASP A 652 -5.05 -25.42 -33.85
C ASP A 652 -5.07 -25.67 -32.34
N VAL A 653 -3.88 -25.73 -31.71
CA VAL A 653 -3.72 -25.79 -30.25
C VAL A 653 -4.26 -24.53 -29.58
N ILE A 654 -3.99 -23.34 -30.14
CA ILE A 654 -4.50 -22.07 -29.63
C ILE A 654 -6.02 -22.05 -29.65
N LYS A 655 -6.64 -22.48 -30.75
CA LYS A 655 -8.10 -22.57 -30.88
C LYS A 655 -8.70 -23.59 -29.92
N GLU A 656 -8.03 -24.73 -29.74
CA GLU A 656 -8.49 -25.77 -28.84
C GLU A 656 -8.50 -25.30 -27.39
N ILE A 657 -7.39 -24.72 -26.91
CA ILE A 657 -7.30 -24.15 -25.56
C ILE A 657 -8.33 -23.03 -25.40
N SER A 658 -8.39 -22.09 -26.35
CA SER A 658 -9.36 -20.98 -26.33
C SER A 658 -10.81 -21.47 -26.21
N ARG A 659 -11.17 -22.53 -26.95
CA ARG A 659 -12.49 -23.17 -26.86
C ARG A 659 -12.71 -23.91 -25.54
N GLY A 660 -11.67 -24.51 -24.96
CA GLY A 660 -11.79 -25.26 -23.71
C GLY A 660 -11.84 -24.37 -22.46
N THR A 661 -11.24 -23.18 -22.52
CA THR A 661 -11.06 -22.27 -21.37
C THR A 661 -11.86 -20.96 -21.47
N GLY A 662 -12.28 -20.55 -22.67
CA GLY A 662 -12.92 -19.24 -22.87
C GLY A 662 -11.93 -18.09 -23.01
N LEU A 663 -10.64 -18.30 -22.76
CA LEU A 663 -9.58 -17.33 -23.03
C LEU A 663 -9.60 -16.96 -24.52
N ILE A 664 -9.46 -15.67 -24.83
CA ILE A 664 -9.32 -15.26 -26.23
C ILE A 664 -7.99 -15.76 -26.82
N PRO A 665 -7.93 -16.03 -28.14
CA PRO A 665 -6.71 -16.55 -28.78
C PRO A 665 -5.45 -15.71 -28.52
N ALA A 666 -5.57 -14.39 -28.42
CA ALA A 666 -4.45 -13.49 -28.10
C ALA A 666 -3.85 -13.77 -26.72
N THR A 667 -4.69 -14.02 -25.71
CA THR A 667 -4.26 -14.36 -24.35
C THR A 667 -3.60 -15.75 -24.30
N VAL A 668 -4.19 -16.74 -24.99
CA VAL A 668 -3.58 -18.08 -25.11
C VAL A 668 -2.20 -17.99 -25.78
N ARG A 669 -2.09 -17.21 -26.87
CA ARG A 669 -0.79 -16.94 -27.51
C ARG A 669 0.19 -16.35 -26.51
N TYR A 670 -0.20 -15.29 -25.80
CA TYR A 670 0.70 -14.61 -24.87
C TYR A 670 1.20 -15.52 -23.74
N VAL A 671 0.30 -16.23 -23.08
CA VAL A 671 0.61 -17.11 -21.93
C VAL A 671 1.48 -18.30 -22.35
N PHE A 672 1.07 -19.05 -23.38
CA PHE A 672 1.73 -20.31 -23.75
C PHE A 672 2.89 -20.14 -24.76
N SER A 673 3.07 -18.96 -25.35
CA SER A 673 4.20 -18.67 -26.24
C SER A 673 5.40 -18.08 -25.52
N GLY A 674 5.21 -17.32 -24.44
CA GLY A 674 6.27 -16.72 -23.61
C GLY A 674 6.00 -15.25 -23.31
N MET A 675 6.22 -14.81 -22.09
CA MET A 675 5.81 -13.46 -21.68
C MET A 675 6.94 -12.44 -21.90
N LYS A 676 6.57 -11.23 -22.31
CA LYS A 676 7.46 -10.04 -22.29
C LYS A 676 6.62 -8.80 -22.01
N HIS A 677 7.08 -8.00 -21.07
CA HIS A 677 6.41 -6.76 -20.66
C HIS A 677 7.30 -5.55 -20.96
N ASP A 678 6.67 -4.49 -21.46
CA ASP A 678 7.31 -3.18 -21.62
C ASP A 678 6.95 -2.23 -20.45
N ASN A 679 5.80 -2.44 -19.77
CA ASN A 679 5.31 -1.78 -18.53
C ASN A 679 4.13 -2.59 -17.92
N ASP A 680 3.74 -2.32 -16.65
CA ASP A 680 2.69 -2.99 -15.84
C ASP A 680 1.60 -3.75 -16.64
N TYR A 681 1.68 -5.10 -16.59
CA TYR A 681 0.77 -6.09 -17.22
C TYR A 681 0.36 -5.81 -18.68
N THR A 682 1.15 -5.01 -19.40
CA THR A 682 0.86 -4.65 -20.79
C THR A 682 1.66 -5.58 -21.71
N PRO A 683 1.01 -6.35 -22.59
CA PRO A 683 1.70 -7.19 -23.56
C PRO A 683 2.68 -6.37 -24.41
N SER A 684 3.90 -6.87 -24.62
CA SER A 684 4.87 -6.16 -25.48
C SER A 684 4.36 -6.01 -26.91
N GLY A 685 4.72 -4.89 -27.55
CA GLY A 685 4.40 -4.61 -28.96
C GLY A 685 4.92 -5.66 -29.96
N SER A 686 5.78 -6.59 -29.52
CA SER A 686 6.22 -7.74 -30.31
C SER A 686 5.09 -8.68 -30.76
N TYR A 687 3.95 -8.68 -30.05
CA TYR A 687 2.82 -9.58 -30.30
C TYR A 687 1.82 -9.10 -31.37
N LYS A 688 1.87 -7.82 -31.78
CA LYS A 688 0.99 -7.20 -32.80
C LYS A 688 -0.53 -7.43 -32.56
N PHE A 689 -0.99 -7.34 -31.32
CA PHE A 689 -2.41 -7.42 -30.98
C PHE A 689 -3.18 -6.18 -31.44
N THR A 690 -4.47 -6.35 -31.72
CA THR A 690 -5.41 -5.23 -31.85
C THR A 690 -5.65 -4.56 -30.50
N THR A 691 -6.19 -3.34 -30.48
CA THR A 691 -6.50 -2.61 -29.23
C THR A 691 -7.43 -3.41 -28.31
N ALA A 692 -8.44 -4.08 -28.87
CA ALA A 692 -9.35 -4.91 -28.09
C ALA A 692 -8.65 -6.17 -27.53
N GLU A 693 -7.85 -6.86 -28.35
CA GLU A 693 -7.09 -8.03 -27.91
C GLU A 693 -6.07 -7.68 -26.82
N GLU A 694 -5.39 -6.54 -26.92
CA GLU A 694 -4.43 -6.07 -25.92
C GLU A 694 -5.13 -5.74 -24.59
N ALA A 695 -6.22 -4.98 -24.63
CA ALA A 695 -6.98 -4.60 -23.46
C ALA A 695 -7.57 -5.82 -22.73
N VAL A 696 -8.17 -6.75 -23.47
CA VAL A 696 -8.76 -7.97 -22.90
C VAL A 696 -7.67 -8.90 -22.38
N THR A 697 -6.55 -9.06 -23.10
CA THR A 697 -5.42 -9.84 -22.61
C THR A 697 -4.87 -9.26 -21.31
N LYS A 698 -4.76 -7.93 -21.18
CA LYS A 698 -4.35 -7.28 -19.93
C LYS A 698 -5.26 -7.63 -18.75
N ILE A 699 -6.57 -7.70 -18.97
CA ILE A 699 -7.55 -8.08 -17.94
C ILE A 699 -7.35 -9.54 -17.51
N TYR A 700 -7.24 -10.46 -18.47
CA TYR A 700 -6.96 -11.87 -18.16
C TYR A 700 -5.59 -12.05 -17.49
N LEU A 701 -4.57 -11.26 -17.86
CA LEU A 701 -3.28 -11.30 -17.20
C LEU A 701 -3.35 -10.79 -15.77
N HIS A 702 -4.10 -9.73 -15.49
CA HIS A 702 -4.36 -9.30 -14.11
C HIS A 702 -5.03 -10.41 -13.30
N PHE A 703 -5.99 -11.11 -13.92
CA PHE A 703 -6.64 -12.26 -13.30
C PHE A 703 -5.70 -13.42 -13.01
N LEU A 704 -4.87 -13.79 -13.97
CA LEU A 704 -3.95 -14.91 -13.85
C LEU A 704 -2.66 -14.56 -13.08
N ALA A 705 -2.30 -13.27 -12.96
CA ALA A 705 -1.17 -12.82 -12.16
C ALA A 705 -1.44 -13.01 -10.67
N GLY A 706 -2.67 -12.73 -10.22
CA GLY A 706 -3.08 -13.07 -8.87
C GLY A 706 -3.17 -14.58 -8.64
N LYS A 707 -3.29 -14.98 -7.37
CA LYS A 707 -3.52 -16.37 -6.96
C LYS A 707 -4.99 -16.81 -7.16
N CYS A 708 -5.66 -16.26 -8.16
CA CYS A 708 -7.11 -16.35 -8.31
C CYS A 708 -7.60 -17.77 -8.60
N LEU A 709 -6.83 -18.58 -9.35
CA LEU A 709 -7.19 -19.99 -9.59
C LEU A 709 -7.15 -20.82 -8.29
N ASP A 710 -6.24 -20.52 -7.37
CA ASP A 710 -6.16 -21.20 -6.07
C ASP A 710 -7.36 -20.87 -5.18
N HIS A 711 -7.86 -19.63 -5.22
CA HIS A 711 -9.08 -19.22 -4.49
C HIS A 711 -10.32 -20.04 -4.88
N PHE A 712 -10.28 -20.69 -6.03
CA PHE A 712 -11.35 -21.50 -6.58
C PHE A 712 -11.19 -23.00 -6.33
N SER A 713 -10.10 -23.42 -5.69
CA SER A 713 -9.88 -24.80 -5.26
C SER A 713 -10.84 -25.18 -4.12
N GLU A 714 -11.38 -26.39 -4.16
CA GLU A 714 -12.25 -26.92 -3.08
C GLU A 714 -11.46 -27.27 -1.80
N ASN A 715 -10.13 -27.29 -1.85
CA ASN A 715 -9.24 -27.60 -0.74
C ASN A 715 -8.78 -26.32 -0.01
N ASN A 716 -9.39 -26.04 1.15
CA ASN A 716 -8.98 -24.96 2.06
C ASN A 716 -7.63 -25.19 2.78
N ASN A 717 -6.91 -26.27 2.47
CA ASN A 717 -5.67 -26.67 3.14
C ASN A 717 -4.40 -26.42 2.31
N ASP A 718 -4.53 -26.03 1.04
CA ASP A 718 -3.38 -25.77 0.18
C ASP A 718 -2.88 -24.34 0.41
N ASP A 719 -1.57 -24.20 0.65
CA ASP A 719 -0.92 -22.89 0.74
C ASP A 719 -0.99 -22.22 -0.65
N GLN A 720 -1.93 -21.29 -0.82
CA GLN A 720 -2.22 -20.61 -2.10
C GLN A 720 -1.07 -19.66 -2.42
N GLN A 721 -0.21 -20.03 -3.36
CA GLN A 721 1.14 -19.45 -3.46
C GLN A 721 1.56 -19.07 -4.89
N PHE A 722 0.97 -19.67 -5.93
CA PHE A 722 1.41 -19.48 -7.32
C PHE A 722 0.40 -18.73 -8.17
N THR A 723 0.91 -17.99 -9.15
CA THR A 723 0.07 -17.28 -10.12
C THR A 723 -0.71 -18.29 -10.97
N GLY A 724 -1.93 -17.94 -11.36
CA GLY A 724 -2.72 -18.74 -12.29
C GLY A 724 -2.00 -18.99 -13.63
N ILE A 725 -1.14 -18.05 -14.07
CA ILE A 725 -0.28 -18.23 -15.25
C ILE A 725 0.63 -19.45 -15.06
N LEU A 726 1.38 -19.48 -13.95
CA LEU A 726 2.30 -20.57 -13.65
C LEU A 726 1.56 -21.90 -13.53
N GLN A 727 0.38 -21.91 -12.92
CA GLN A 727 -0.43 -23.13 -12.77
C GLN A 727 -0.83 -23.72 -14.13
N LEU A 728 -1.27 -22.88 -15.06
CA LEU A 728 -1.62 -23.32 -16.42
C LEU A 728 -0.39 -23.84 -17.19
N LEU A 729 0.75 -23.18 -17.03
CA LEU A 729 2.00 -23.61 -17.66
C LEU A 729 2.50 -24.95 -17.09
N ALA A 730 2.38 -25.18 -15.78
CA ALA A 730 2.75 -26.46 -15.19
C ALA A 730 1.87 -27.62 -15.70
N HIS A 731 0.57 -27.39 -15.87
CA HIS A 731 -0.36 -28.38 -16.44
C HIS A 731 -0.17 -28.60 -17.94
N ALA A 732 0.51 -27.69 -18.64
CA ALA A 732 0.91 -27.91 -20.02
C ALA A 732 2.00 -28.99 -20.17
N VAL A 733 2.71 -29.31 -19.09
CA VAL A 733 3.79 -30.30 -19.06
C VAL A 733 3.22 -31.70 -18.76
N PRO A 734 3.32 -32.69 -19.68
CA PRO A 734 2.75 -34.02 -19.49
C PRO A 734 3.34 -34.77 -18.29
N GLN A 735 2.51 -35.51 -17.57
CA GLN A 735 2.92 -36.21 -16.34
C GLN A 735 3.97 -37.31 -16.58
N THR A 736 3.79 -38.11 -17.63
CA THR A 736 4.64 -39.30 -17.89
C THR A 736 5.79 -39.05 -18.86
N ASP A 737 5.71 -38.00 -19.69
CA ASP A 737 6.72 -37.67 -20.70
C ASP A 737 6.86 -36.13 -20.80
N PRO A 738 7.50 -35.48 -19.81
CA PRO A 738 7.60 -34.03 -19.76
C PRO A 738 8.44 -33.45 -20.91
N VAL A 739 9.37 -34.24 -21.49
CA VAL A 739 10.19 -33.82 -22.64
C VAL A 739 9.33 -33.59 -23.89
N SER A 740 8.23 -34.35 -24.05
CA SER A 740 7.31 -34.14 -25.16
C SER A 740 6.69 -32.74 -25.20
N TYR A 741 6.57 -32.04 -24.07
CA TYR A 741 6.13 -30.63 -24.04
C TYR A 741 7.01 -29.74 -24.92
N ILE A 742 8.32 -29.95 -24.83
CA ILE A 742 9.34 -29.15 -25.52
C ILE A 742 9.39 -29.50 -27.01
N GLN A 743 9.16 -30.78 -27.34
CA GLN A 743 9.29 -31.32 -28.70
C GLN A 743 7.99 -31.21 -29.52
N GLN A 744 6.83 -31.37 -28.87
CA GLN A 744 5.52 -31.56 -29.51
C GLN A 744 4.51 -30.45 -29.17
N GLY A 745 4.75 -29.69 -28.09
CA GLY A 745 3.87 -28.61 -27.63
C GLY A 745 3.06 -28.97 -26.37
N PRO A 746 2.20 -28.06 -25.88
CA PRO A 746 1.48 -28.21 -24.62
C PRO A 746 0.45 -29.34 -24.64
N ASP A 747 0.25 -30.00 -23.50
CA ASP A 747 -0.87 -30.91 -23.26
C ASP A 747 -2.19 -30.12 -23.16
N THR A 748 -2.88 -29.99 -24.29
CA THR A 748 -4.13 -29.22 -24.37
C THR A 748 -5.23 -29.84 -23.51
N ALA A 749 -5.28 -31.17 -23.42
CA ALA A 749 -6.30 -31.86 -22.64
C ALA A 749 -6.12 -31.63 -21.14
N ALA A 750 -4.88 -31.66 -20.64
CA ALA A 750 -4.58 -31.38 -19.24
C ALA A 750 -4.89 -29.92 -18.86
N ILE A 751 -4.48 -28.95 -19.68
CA ILE A 751 -4.79 -27.52 -19.48
C ILE A 751 -6.30 -27.29 -19.38
N ILE A 752 -7.06 -27.83 -20.35
CA ILE A 752 -8.51 -27.65 -20.41
C ILE A 752 -9.19 -28.34 -19.23
N SER A 753 -8.74 -29.54 -18.86
CA SER A 753 -9.29 -30.27 -17.72
C SER A 753 -9.07 -29.51 -16.42
N TYR A 754 -7.85 -29.00 -16.20
CA TYR A 754 -7.52 -28.20 -15.02
C TYR A 754 -8.33 -26.90 -14.96
N TRP A 755 -8.42 -26.17 -16.06
CA TRP A 755 -9.24 -24.96 -16.14
C TRP A 755 -10.70 -25.24 -15.81
N GLN A 756 -11.28 -26.31 -16.39
CA GLN A 756 -12.67 -26.66 -16.16
C GLN A 756 -12.94 -27.19 -14.75
N GLU A 757 -11.96 -27.83 -14.12
CA GLU A 757 -12.02 -28.18 -12.70
C GLU A 757 -12.11 -26.93 -11.82
N LYS A 758 -11.25 -25.93 -12.04
CA LYS A 758 -11.20 -24.71 -11.20
C LYS A 758 -12.33 -23.73 -11.51
N LEU A 759 -12.63 -23.51 -12.78
CA LEU A 759 -13.50 -22.43 -13.24
C LEU A 759 -14.79 -22.91 -13.91
N GLY A 760 -14.95 -24.20 -14.18
CA GLY A 760 -16.10 -24.71 -14.92
C GLY A 760 -15.92 -24.60 -16.45
N LYS A 761 -16.90 -25.15 -17.18
CA LYS A 761 -16.92 -25.12 -18.64
C LYS A 761 -17.38 -23.74 -19.12
N PRO A 762 -16.71 -23.13 -20.11
CA PRO A 762 -17.17 -21.89 -20.72
C PRO A 762 -18.60 -22.02 -21.25
N GLY A 763 -19.50 -21.20 -20.73
CA GLY A 763 -20.90 -21.20 -21.15
C GLY A 763 -21.13 -20.46 -22.47
N MET A 764 -20.19 -19.59 -22.86
CA MET A 764 -20.22 -18.86 -24.12
C MET A 764 -18.81 -18.36 -24.49
N HIS A 765 -18.51 -18.34 -25.79
CA HIS A 765 -17.30 -17.70 -26.31
C HIS A 765 -17.63 -16.34 -26.88
N ILE A 766 -16.95 -15.30 -26.41
CA ILE A 766 -17.11 -13.94 -26.91
C ILE A 766 -15.80 -13.43 -27.51
N THR A 767 -15.92 -12.57 -28.51
CA THR A 767 -14.77 -11.98 -29.19
C THR A 767 -14.08 -10.95 -28.29
N ALA A 768 -12.83 -10.61 -28.61
CA ALA A 768 -12.11 -9.55 -27.91
C ALA A 768 -12.87 -8.21 -27.97
N ASP A 769 -13.49 -7.89 -29.11
CA ASP A 769 -14.31 -6.67 -29.26
C ASP A 769 -15.55 -6.67 -28.37
N MET A 770 -16.24 -7.82 -28.26
CA MET A 770 -17.40 -7.95 -27.38
C MET A 770 -17.00 -7.85 -25.91
N HIS A 771 -15.92 -8.53 -25.51
CA HIS A 771 -15.34 -8.38 -24.17
C HIS A 771 -15.00 -6.92 -23.87
N TYR A 772 -14.24 -6.28 -24.76
CA TYR A 772 -13.82 -4.88 -24.60
C TYR A 772 -15.03 -3.96 -24.44
N LYS A 773 -16.04 -4.11 -25.31
CA LYS A 773 -17.25 -3.31 -25.26
C LYS A 773 -18.02 -3.51 -23.95
N VAL A 774 -18.27 -4.75 -23.55
CA VAL A 774 -18.97 -5.06 -22.29
C VAL A 774 -18.22 -4.51 -21.08
N LEU A 775 -16.89 -4.56 -21.07
CA LEU A 775 -16.05 -4.20 -19.91
C LEU A 775 -15.73 -2.70 -19.80
N VAL A 776 -15.62 -2.02 -20.93
CA VAL A 776 -15.42 -0.56 -20.96
C VAL A 776 -16.74 0.17 -20.73
N ASP A 777 -17.82 -0.24 -21.41
CA ASP A 777 -19.12 0.43 -21.31
C ASP A 777 -19.79 0.21 -19.95
N SER A 778 -19.51 -0.92 -19.29
CA SER A 778 -20.00 -1.21 -17.93
C SER A 778 -19.25 -0.48 -16.83
N HIS A 779 -18.15 0.22 -17.14
CA HIS A 779 -17.30 0.92 -16.18
C HIS A 779 -16.72 0.05 -15.04
N VAL A 780 -16.92 -1.28 -15.07
CA VAL A 780 -16.43 -2.21 -14.03
C VAL A 780 -14.89 -2.25 -13.98
N THR A 781 -14.23 -1.92 -15.09
CA THR A 781 -12.76 -1.83 -15.17
C THR A 781 -12.15 -0.60 -14.48
N LEU A 782 -12.96 0.35 -14.00
CA LEU A 782 -12.50 1.57 -13.32
C LEU A 782 -12.41 1.43 -11.80
N HIS A 783 -12.97 0.36 -11.22
CA HIS A 783 -12.87 0.10 -9.79
C HIS A 783 -11.65 -0.80 -9.50
N SER A 784 -10.99 -0.46 -8.39
CA SER A 784 -9.62 -0.82 -8.02
C SER A 784 -9.21 -2.29 -8.26
N PRO A 785 -7.93 -2.55 -8.66
CA PRO A 785 -7.39 -3.91 -8.90
C PRO A 785 -7.41 -4.88 -7.70
N TRP A 786 -7.82 -4.41 -6.52
CA TRP A 786 -7.87 -5.19 -5.27
C TRP A 786 -9.10 -6.11 -5.14
N TYR A 787 -10.08 -6.02 -6.06
CA TYR A 787 -11.27 -6.87 -6.04
C TYR A 787 -11.10 -8.09 -6.95
N ARG A 788 -11.29 -9.30 -6.38
CA ARG A 788 -11.22 -10.60 -7.07
C ARG A 788 -11.87 -10.49 -8.47
N PRO A 789 -11.20 -10.87 -9.57
CA PRO A 789 -11.69 -10.48 -10.89
C PRO A 789 -12.97 -11.23 -11.24
N VAL A 790 -14.04 -10.45 -11.43
CA VAL A 790 -15.42 -10.85 -11.70
C VAL A 790 -15.54 -11.66 -13.01
N TYR A 791 -14.56 -11.56 -13.91
CA TYR A 791 -14.66 -11.95 -15.32
C TYR A 791 -14.74 -13.46 -15.58
N GLU A 792 -13.95 -14.31 -14.91
CA GLU A 792 -14.03 -15.76 -15.13
C GLU A 792 -15.27 -16.39 -14.53
N ILE A 793 -15.74 -15.84 -13.40
CA ILE A 793 -17.00 -16.27 -12.78
C ILE A 793 -18.17 -16.00 -13.73
N ILE A 794 -18.08 -14.90 -14.50
CA ILE A 794 -19.15 -14.47 -15.40
C ILE A 794 -19.40 -15.48 -16.51
N PHE A 795 -18.35 -15.98 -17.16
CA PHE A 795 -18.45 -16.83 -18.36
C PHE A 795 -18.28 -18.33 -18.10
N ASN A 796 -17.52 -18.72 -17.07
CA ASN A 796 -17.10 -20.12 -16.89
C ASN A 796 -17.80 -20.82 -15.71
N ARG A 797 -18.03 -20.13 -14.58
CA ARG A 797 -18.56 -20.81 -13.39
C ARG A 797 -20.08 -21.01 -13.43
N PRO A 798 -20.62 -22.13 -12.92
CA PRO A 798 -22.05 -22.26 -12.73
C PRO A 798 -22.56 -21.54 -11.46
N GLU A 799 -21.68 -21.30 -10.47
CA GLU A 799 -22.05 -20.78 -9.15
C GLU A 799 -21.09 -19.71 -8.58
N LEU A 800 -21.60 -18.83 -7.71
CA LEU A 800 -20.88 -17.71 -7.07
C LEU A 800 -20.55 -18.18 -5.65
N ASP A 801 -19.37 -17.82 -5.16
CA ASP A 801 -18.98 -18.12 -3.79
C ASP A 801 -19.95 -17.41 -2.81
N PRO A 802 -20.56 -18.11 -1.83
CA PRO A 802 -21.42 -17.51 -0.80
C PRO A 802 -20.75 -16.38 0.00
N SER A 803 -19.42 -16.34 0.05
CA SER A 803 -18.63 -15.29 0.71
C SER A 803 -18.38 -14.05 -0.15
N SER A 804 -18.94 -13.99 -1.36
CA SER A 804 -18.75 -12.86 -2.29
C SER A 804 -19.24 -11.53 -1.68
N TRP A 805 -18.34 -10.56 -1.62
CA TRP A 805 -18.60 -9.20 -1.15
C TRP A 805 -19.80 -8.52 -1.87
N PRO A 806 -20.71 -7.83 -1.18
CA PRO A 806 -21.98 -7.35 -1.75
C PRO A 806 -21.91 -6.43 -2.98
N PRO A 807 -20.90 -5.55 -3.13
CA PRO A 807 -20.70 -4.78 -4.37
C PRO A 807 -20.44 -5.63 -5.63
N PHE A 808 -20.00 -6.89 -5.52
CA PHE A 808 -19.85 -7.76 -6.69
C PHE A 808 -21.17 -8.05 -7.42
N TYR A 809 -22.30 -8.00 -6.71
CA TYR A 809 -23.60 -8.30 -7.31
C TYR A 809 -24.04 -7.20 -8.28
N LYS A 810 -23.80 -5.92 -7.97
CA LYS A 810 -24.13 -4.80 -8.87
C LYS A 810 -23.26 -4.83 -10.14
N ASP A 811 -21.96 -5.14 -10.00
CA ASP A 811 -21.03 -5.19 -11.13
C ASP A 811 -21.35 -6.37 -12.06
N SER A 812 -21.68 -7.54 -11.48
CA SER A 812 -22.14 -8.72 -12.23
C SER A 812 -23.42 -8.43 -12.99
N LEU A 813 -24.41 -7.78 -12.35
CA LEU A 813 -25.65 -7.37 -13.00
C LEU A 813 -25.37 -6.41 -14.17
N ALA A 814 -24.53 -5.40 -13.96
CA ALA A 814 -24.16 -4.46 -15.01
C ALA A 814 -23.56 -5.20 -16.21
N ILE A 815 -22.60 -6.11 -15.99
CA ILE A 815 -21.97 -6.87 -17.07
C ILE A 815 -22.99 -7.74 -17.84
N TYR A 816 -23.87 -8.47 -17.14
CA TYR A 816 -24.86 -9.29 -17.82
C TYR A 816 -25.87 -8.48 -18.62
N LEU A 817 -26.27 -7.30 -18.16
CA LEU A 817 -27.15 -6.41 -18.92
C LEU A 817 -26.46 -5.81 -20.14
N HIS A 818 -25.18 -5.43 -20.03
CA HIS A 818 -24.38 -4.98 -21.17
C HIS A 818 -24.22 -6.10 -22.19
N LEU A 819 -23.94 -7.31 -21.73
CA LEU A 819 -23.84 -8.47 -22.59
C LEU A 819 -25.18 -8.75 -23.29
N ALA A 820 -26.28 -8.83 -22.54
CA ALA A 820 -27.62 -9.04 -23.07
C ALA A 820 -28.00 -8.02 -24.15
N GLN A 821 -27.68 -6.74 -23.94
CA GLN A 821 -27.93 -5.69 -24.93
C GLN A 821 -27.13 -5.90 -26.22
N ASN A 822 -25.95 -6.53 -26.17
CA ASN A 822 -25.10 -6.70 -27.34
C ASN A 822 -25.31 -8.05 -28.08
N LEU A 823 -26.20 -8.92 -27.60
CA LEU A 823 -26.57 -10.15 -28.28
C LEU A 823 -27.69 -9.91 -29.29
N GLU A 824 -27.55 -10.48 -30.49
CA GLU A 824 -28.63 -10.44 -31.48
C GLU A 824 -29.82 -11.30 -31.04
N LEU A 825 -31.01 -11.07 -31.61
CA LEU A 825 -32.23 -11.83 -31.26
C LEU A 825 -32.11 -13.34 -31.55
N ASN A 826 -31.31 -13.72 -32.55
CA ASN A 826 -31.02 -15.09 -32.96
C ASN A 826 -29.72 -15.65 -32.35
N ASP A 827 -29.07 -14.91 -31.44
CA ASP A 827 -27.79 -15.32 -30.87
C ASP A 827 -27.98 -16.52 -29.92
N PRO A 828 -27.22 -17.62 -30.09
CA PRO A 828 -27.33 -18.81 -29.24
C PRO A 828 -26.88 -18.57 -27.79
N GLY A 829 -26.22 -17.46 -27.49
CA GLY A 829 -25.79 -17.04 -26.16
C GLY A 829 -26.91 -16.42 -25.31
N ARG A 830 -28.07 -16.08 -25.87
CA ARG A 830 -29.16 -15.44 -25.08
C ARG A 830 -29.62 -16.30 -23.89
N PRO A 831 -29.87 -17.63 -24.05
CA PRO A 831 -30.29 -18.47 -22.92
C PRO A 831 -29.23 -18.58 -21.82
N PHE A 832 -27.94 -18.47 -22.18
CA PHE A 832 -26.86 -18.41 -21.20
C PHE A 832 -26.98 -17.16 -20.32
N VAL A 833 -27.22 -15.99 -20.91
CA VAL A 833 -27.40 -14.74 -20.13
C VAL A 833 -28.66 -14.79 -19.26
N ALA A 834 -29.76 -15.35 -19.76
CA ALA A 834 -30.96 -15.57 -18.96
C ALA A 834 -30.69 -16.47 -17.75
N HIS A 835 -29.97 -17.57 -17.96
CA HIS A 835 -29.55 -18.47 -16.88
C HIS A 835 -28.69 -17.73 -15.85
N LYS A 836 -27.72 -16.93 -16.29
CA LYS A 836 -26.86 -16.13 -15.41
C LYS A 836 -27.62 -15.06 -14.62
N LEU A 837 -28.56 -14.34 -15.21
CA LEU A 837 -29.37 -13.36 -14.48
C LEU A 837 -30.29 -14.05 -13.44
N THR A 838 -30.82 -15.23 -13.78
CA THR A 838 -31.63 -16.04 -12.85
C THR A 838 -30.78 -16.53 -11.68
N TRP A 839 -29.61 -17.08 -11.98
CA TRP A 839 -28.64 -17.52 -10.99
C TRP A 839 -28.16 -16.38 -10.07
N LEU A 840 -27.84 -15.20 -10.63
CA LEU A 840 -27.42 -14.04 -9.86
C LEU A 840 -28.51 -13.58 -8.88
N ARG A 841 -29.78 -13.65 -9.30
CA ARG A 841 -30.94 -13.40 -8.43
C ARG A 841 -30.98 -14.40 -7.28
N GLU A 842 -30.93 -15.71 -7.57
CA GLU A 842 -30.99 -16.75 -6.54
C GLU A 842 -29.85 -16.60 -5.51
N SER A 843 -28.65 -16.28 -5.98
CA SER A 843 -27.50 -16.01 -5.12
C SER A 843 -27.71 -14.74 -4.27
N ALA A 844 -28.16 -13.63 -4.86
CA ALA A 844 -28.45 -12.40 -4.13
C ALA A 844 -29.59 -12.59 -3.10
N GLU A 845 -30.62 -13.36 -3.42
CA GLU A 845 -31.68 -13.70 -2.48
C GLU A 845 -31.18 -14.55 -1.32
N LYS A 846 -30.28 -15.49 -1.59
CA LYS A 846 -29.67 -16.33 -0.55
C LYS A 846 -28.75 -15.53 0.37
N ASN A 847 -27.91 -14.66 -0.19
CA ASN A 847 -26.79 -14.03 0.53
C ASN A 847 -27.09 -12.60 1.01
N LEU A 848 -27.94 -11.84 0.32
CA LEU A 848 -28.17 -10.41 0.59
C LEU A 848 -29.56 -10.05 1.14
N LYS A 849 -30.57 -10.91 1.02
CA LYS A 849 -31.97 -10.58 1.36
C LYS A 849 -32.18 -10.03 2.77
N ASN A 850 -31.31 -10.38 3.73
CA ASN A 850 -31.33 -9.86 5.10
C ASN A 850 -30.01 -9.18 5.50
N SER A 851 -29.17 -8.82 4.53
CA SER A 851 -27.86 -8.23 4.82
C SER A 851 -27.99 -6.76 5.18
N GLU A 852 -26.98 -6.24 5.88
CA GLU A 852 -26.90 -4.84 6.24
C GLU A 852 -26.72 -3.89 5.05
N TYR A 853 -26.50 -4.42 3.85
CA TYR A 853 -26.21 -3.67 2.62
C TYR A 853 -27.47 -3.28 1.82
N LEU A 854 -28.62 -3.94 2.07
CA LEU A 854 -29.87 -3.60 1.38
C LEU A 854 -30.68 -2.58 2.19
N ALA A 855 -31.04 -1.48 1.53
CA ALA A 855 -31.90 -0.44 2.07
C ALA A 855 -33.38 -0.78 1.85
N THR A 856 -34.23 -0.38 2.79
CA THR A 856 -35.69 -0.46 2.65
C THR A 856 -36.28 0.72 1.86
N VAL A 857 -35.43 1.51 1.20
CA VAL A 857 -35.81 2.68 0.40
C VAL A 857 -36.51 2.21 -0.89
N PRO A 858 -37.68 2.76 -1.27
CA PRO A 858 -38.35 2.42 -2.53
C PRO A 858 -37.49 2.73 -3.76
N PHE A 859 -37.58 1.90 -4.81
CA PHE A 859 -36.92 2.21 -6.07
C PHE A 859 -37.43 3.51 -6.70
N GLY A 860 -36.51 4.33 -7.21
CA GLY A 860 -36.82 5.66 -7.77
C GLY A 860 -36.81 6.80 -6.74
N SER A 861 -36.47 6.52 -5.47
CA SER A 861 -36.25 7.55 -4.45
C SER A 861 -34.97 8.38 -4.72
N SER A 862 -34.86 9.53 -4.06
CA SER A 862 -33.67 10.40 -4.16
C SER A 862 -32.42 9.67 -3.69
N PHE A 863 -31.26 9.90 -4.34
CA PHE A 863 -29.96 9.40 -3.89
C PHE A 863 -29.56 9.91 -2.49
N THR A 864 -30.20 10.99 -2.02
CA THR A 864 -29.99 11.59 -0.70
C THR A 864 -30.97 11.10 0.37
N ASP A 865 -31.71 10.02 0.11
CA ASP A 865 -32.68 9.48 1.06
C ASP A 865 -31.98 9.00 2.35
N PRO A 866 -32.49 9.36 3.54
CA PRO A 866 -31.88 9.01 4.82
C PRO A 866 -31.89 7.49 5.12
N GLY A 867 -32.63 6.69 4.36
CA GLY A 867 -32.58 5.23 4.44
C GLY A 867 -31.30 4.61 3.87
N PHE A 868 -30.47 5.37 3.17
CA PHE A 868 -29.10 5.00 2.82
C PHE A 868 -28.17 5.34 3.99
N THR A 869 -27.60 4.31 4.63
CA THR A 869 -26.80 4.41 5.86
C THR A 869 -25.77 3.31 5.90
N GLY A 870 -24.58 3.53 6.48
CA GLY A 870 -23.63 2.41 6.54
C GLY A 870 -23.32 1.92 5.13
N ASP A 871 -23.13 0.62 5.03
CA ASP A 871 -22.87 -0.08 3.78
C ASP A 871 -24.07 -0.12 2.81
N LYS A 872 -25.19 0.56 3.10
CA LYS A 872 -26.40 0.65 2.26
C LYS A 872 -26.30 1.74 1.20
N HIS A 873 -25.31 1.65 0.34
CA HIS A 873 -25.11 2.63 -0.73
C HIS A 873 -26.19 2.52 -1.83
N PRO A 874 -26.54 3.62 -2.51
CA PRO A 874 -27.54 3.60 -3.58
C PRO A 874 -27.17 2.70 -4.77
N ASP A 875 -25.89 2.61 -5.12
CA ASP A 875 -25.40 1.78 -6.23
C ASP A 875 -25.54 0.28 -5.93
N VAL A 876 -25.31 -0.16 -4.68
CA VAL A 876 -25.54 -1.53 -4.22
C VAL A 876 -27.01 -1.93 -4.38
N GLN A 877 -27.95 -0.97 -4.33
CA GLN A 877 -29.37 -1.28 -4.48
C GLN A 877 -29.75 -1.69 -5.91
N ALA A 878 -28.89 -1.48 -6.92
CA ALA A 878 -29.14 -1.89 -8.30
C ALA A 878 -29.48 -3.38 -8.42
N ILE A 879 -28.90 -4.24 -7.55
CA ILE A 879 -29.19 -5.68 -7.55
C ILE A 879 -30.66 -6.00 -7.29
N ARG A 880 -31.38 -5.11 -6.58
CA ARG A 880 -32.80 -5.30 -6.31
C ARG A 880 -33.66 -5.23 -7.58
N LEU A 881 -33.16 -4.73 -8.71
CA LEU A 881 -33.84 -4.86 -10.01
C LEU A 881 -34.09 -6.34 -10.37
N LEU A 882 -33.16 -7.22 -10.01
CA LEU A 882 -33.35 -8.66 -10.15
C LEU A 882 -34.22 -9.24 -9.03
N MET A 883 -33.94 -8.90 -7.77
CA MET A 883 -34.60 -9.50 -6.60
C MET A 883 -36.09 -9.13 -6.51
N ASP A 884 -36.45 -7.89 -6.87
CA ASP A 884 -37.82 -7.39 -6.82
C ASP A 884 -38.61 -7.72 -8.12
N GLY A 885 -38.00 -8.47 -9.05
CA GLY A 885 -38.68 -9.02 -10.24
C GLY A 885 -38.82 -8.06 -11.43
N TYR A 886 -38.20 -6.88 -11.41
CA TYR A 886 -38.31 -5.89 -12.50
C TYR A 886 -37.75 -6.40 -13.84
N LEU A 887 -36.86 -7.41 -13.82
CA LEU A 887 -36.24 -7.98 -15.01
C LEU A 887 -36.83 -9.33 -15.44
N ASP A 888 -37.90 -9.82 -14.81
CA ASP A 888 -38.48 -11.16 -15.08
C ASP A 888 -38.87 -11.36 -16.55
N ALA A 889 -39.60 -10.40 -17.12
CA ALA A 889 -40.02 -10.46 -18.51
C ALA A 889 -38.83 -10.46 -19.48
N TYR A 890 -37.78 -9.71 -19.13
CA TYR A 890 -36.57 -9.63 -19.94
C TYR A 890 -35.76 -10.93 -19.89
N ILE A 891 -35.65 -11.56 -18.72
CA ILE A 891 -35.00 -12.87 -18.56
C ILE A 891 -35.79 -13.95 -19.33
N ALA A 892 -37.12 -13.91 -19.28
CA ALA A 892 -37.97 -14.82 -20.06
C ALA A 892 -37.75 -14.67 -21.57
N ASP A 893 -37.62 -13.44 -22.08
CA ASP A 893 -37.30 -13.17 -23.48
C ASP A 893 -35.87 -13.62 -23.87
N LEU A 894 -34.89 -13.38 -23.01
CA LEU A 894 -33.51 -13.86 -23.21
C LEU A 894 -33.43 -15.39 -23.24
N SER A 895 -34.35 -16.10 -22.60
CA SER A 895 -34.43 -17.56 -22.66
C SER A 895 -34.84 -18.09 -24.04
N ILE A 896 -35.26 -17.21 -24.95
CA ILE A 896 -35.72 -17.54 -26.30
C ILE A 896 -34.69 -17.05 -27.31
N VAL A 897 -34.29 -17.95 -28.22
CA VAL A 897 -33.54 -17.61 -29.44
C VAL A 897 -34.55 -17.41 -30.56
N HIS A 898 -34.70 -16.18 -31.01
CA HIS A 898 -35.71 -15.81 -32.01
C HIS A 898 -35.16 -15.98 -33.42
N ASP A 899 -35.94 -16.63 -34.29
CA ASP A 899 -35.62 -16.74 -35.71
C ASP A 899 -36.20 -15.53 -36.48
N VAL A 900 -35.58 -14.36 -36.29
CA VAL A 900 -36.02 -13.09 -36.89
C VAL A 900 -34.89 -12.50 -37.73
N ALA A 901 -35.19 -12.19 -38.99
CA ALA A 901 -34.27 -11.49 -39.89
C ALA A 901 -34.35 -9.98 -39.66
N GLY A 902 -33.20 -9.34 -39.42
CA GLY A 902 -33.10 -7.89 -39.26
C GLY A 902 -32.29 -7.48 -38.03
N CYS A 903 -32.00 -6.18 -37.91
CA CYS A 903 -31.23 -5.67 -36.79
C CYS A 903 -32.12 -5.59 -35.53
N PRO A 904 -31.78 -6.24 -34.42
CA PRO A 904 -32.64 -6.32 -33.24
C PRO A 904 -32.75 -5.00 -32.47
N TRP A 905 -31.75 -4.12 -32.62
CA TRP A 905 -31.77 -2.77 -32.07
C TRP A 905 -32.71 -1.83 -32.83
N ASP A 906 -33.24 -2.23 -33.99
CA ASP A 906 -34.33 -1.52 -34.64
C ASP A 906 -35.68 -1.94 -34.01
N PRO A 907 -36.40 -1.01 -33.34
CA PRO A 907 -37.67 -1.35 -32.70
C PRO A 907 -38.76 -1.73 -33.71
N MET A 908 -38.60 -1.47 -35.02
CA MET A 908 -39.51 -2.04 -36.04
C MET A 908 -39.32 -3.55 -36.24
N VAL A 909 -38.16 -4.09 -35.86
CA VAL A 909 -37.88 -5.53 -35.87
C VAL A 909 -38.25 -6.14 -34.52
N SER A 910 -37.75 -5.56 -33.41
CA SER A 910 -37.91 -6.14 -32.07
C SER A 910 -39.24 -5.83 -31.39
N ALA A 911 -39.87 -4.69 -31.68
CA ALA A 911 -41.10 -4.26 -31.00
C ALA A 911 -42.04 -3.43 -31.91
N PRO A 912 -42.45 -3.90 -33.11
CA PRO A 912 -43.21 -3.11 -34.07
C PRO A 912 -44.57 -2.62 -33.52
N GLY A 913 -45.19 -3.38 -32.61
CA GLY A 913 -46.41 -2.96 -31.92
C GLY A 913 -46.20 -1.71 -31.05
N VAL A 914 -45.06 -1.63 -30.35
CA VAL A 914 -44.70 -0.48 -29.50
C VAL A 914 -44.41 0.75 -30.36
N VAL A 915 -43.74 0.58 -31.50
CA VAL A 915 -43.53 1.69 -32.45
C VAL A 915 -44.86 2.29 -32.89
N ASN A 916 -45.83 1.46 -33.29
CA ASN A 916 -47.15 1.95 -33.71
C ASN A 916 -47.91 2.67 -32.58
N GLN A 917 -47.76 2.22 -31.33
CA GLN A 917 -48.34 2.89 -30.16
C GLN A 917 -47.70 4.26 -29.93
N VAL A 918 -46.38 4.38 -30.01
CA VAL A 918 -45.65 5.65 -29.86
C VAL A 918 -46.02 6.63 -30.98
N VAL A 919 -46.06 6.16 -32.22
CA VAL A 919 -46.53 6.94 -33.39
C VAL A 919 -47.92 7.51 -33.12
N THR A 920 -48.84 6.69 -32.61
CA THR A 920 -50.22 7.12 -32.35
C THR A 920 -50.30 8.11 -31.18
N HIS A 921 -49.57 7.84 -30.10
CA HIS A 921 -49.65 8.60 -28.85
C HIS A 921 -48.94 9.95 -28.93
N LEU A 922 -47.69 9.95 -29.42
CA LEU A 922 -46.89 11.17 -29.61
C LEU A 922 -47.21 11.89 -30.92
N LYS A 923 -48.00 11.26 -31.80
CA LYS A 923 -48.41 11.75 -33.13
C LYS A 923 -47.22 12.08 -34.04
N ILE A 924 -46.16 11.28 -33.97
CA ILE A 924 -44.89 11.47 -34.70
C ILE A 924 -44.75 10.44 -35.83
N SER A 925 -43.80 10.63 -36.75
CA SER A 925 -43.48 9.65 -37.79
C SER A 925 -42.91 8.33 -37.21
N HIS A 926 -42.98 7.24 -37.99
CA HIS A 926 -42.36 5.97 -37.63
C HIS A 926 -40.86 6.08 -37.37
N ASP A 927 -40.12 6.88 -38.16
CA ASP A 927 -38.68 7.06 -37.96
C ASP A 927 -38.39 7.89 -36.69
N ALA A 928 -39.15 8.94 -36.42
CA ALA A 928 -39.06 9.66 -35.14
C ALA A 928 -39.38 8.74 -33.95
N ALA A 929 -40.39 7.88 -34.06
CA ALA A 929 -40.72 6.90 -33.03
C ALA A 929 -39.61 5.85 -32.82
N ARG A 930 -38.97 5.37 -33.91
CA ARG A 930 -37.82 4.45 -33.84
C ARG A 930 -36.65 5.09 -33.09
N TYR A 931 -36.26 6.31 -33.49
CA TYR A 931 -35.18 7.05 -32.83
C TYR A 931 -35.48 7.33 -31.35
N TYR A 932 -36.70 7.78 -31.05
CA TYR A 932 -37.16 8.03 -29.69
C TYR A 932 -37.08 6.78 -28.80
N LEU A 933 -37.56 5.63 -29.29
CA LEU A 933 -37.51 4.36 -28.56
C LEU A 933 -36.08 3.85 -28.37
N GLN A 934 -35.20 4.05 -29.35
CA GLN A 934 -33.79 3.67 -29.23
C GLN A 934 -33.05 4.51 -28.18
N MET A 935 -33.32 5.82 -28.11
CA MET A 935 -32.77 6.69 -27.04
C MET A 935 -33.33 6.35 -25.66
N LEU A 936 -34.58 5.88 -25.61
CA LEU A 936 -35.26 5.52 -24.36
C LEU A 936 -34.79 4.17 -23.83
N GLY A 937 -34.60 3.19 -24.72
CA GLY A 937 -34.42 1.78 -24.35
C GLY A 937 -33.00 1.25 -24.44
N LEU A 938 -32.10 1.90 -25.18
CA LEU A 938 -30.72 1.42 -25.37
C LEU A 938 -29.73 2.24 -24.54
N MET A 939 -28.75 1.58 -23.96
CA MET A 939 -27.83 2.21 -22.99
C MET A 939 -26.86 3.22 -23.62
N TYR A 940 -26.38 2.96 -24.85
CA TYR A 940 -25.42 3.83 -25.56
C TYR A 940 -25.70 3.92 -27.07
N PRO A 941 -26.83 4.52 -27.50
CA PRO A 941 -27.20 4.58 -28.91
C PRO A 941 -26.46 5.75 -29.59
N THR A 942 -25.24 5.50 -30.07
CA THR A 942 -24.47 6.52 -30.80
C THR A 942 -25.11 6.85 -32.15
N ASP A 943 -24.82 8.01 -32.74
CA ASP A 943 -25.35 8.37 -34.06
C ASP A 943 -24.84 7.41 -35.16
N ALA A 944 -23.66 6.81 -34.97
CA ALA A 944 -23.15 5.77 -35.86
C ALA A 944 -23.96 4.47 -35.73
N ASP A 945 -24.25 4.04 -34.50
CA ASP A 945 -25.02 2.83 -34.24
C ASP A 945 -26.46 2.94 -34.70
N ILE A 946 -27.14 4.05 -34.41
CA ILE A 946 -28.52 4.29 -34.84
C ILE A 946 -28.65 4.19 -36.36
N ARG A 947 -27.72 4.81 -37.11
CA ARG A 947 -27.70 4.72 -38.57
C ARG A 947 -27.47 3.29 -39.05
N ARG A 948 -26.51 2.60 -38.44
CA ARG A 948 -26.22 1.19 -38.76
C ARG A 948 -27.41 0.28 -38.50
N TRP A 949 -28.05 0.41 -37.34
CA TRP A 949 -29.15 -0.47 -36.91
C TRP A 949 -30.41 -0.27 -37.76
N ASN A 950 -30.73 0.99 -38.10
CA ASN A 950 -31.93 1.30 -38.87
C ASN A 950 -31.71 1.27 -40.38
N ASN A 951 -30.46 1.04 -40.84
CA ASN A 951 -30.03 1.22 -42.22
C ASN A 951 -30.37 2.62 -42.78
N TRP A 952 -30.08 3.66 -41.99
CA TRP A 952 -30.35 5.05 -42.31
C TRP A 952 -29.12 5.78 -42.84
N ASP A 953 -29.35 6.76 -43.71
CA ASP A 953 -28.38 7.81 -43.99
C ASP A 953 -28.47 8.96 -42.96
N ALA A 954 -27.51 9.89 -43.02
CA ALA A 954 -27.48 11.03 -42.09
C ALA A 954 -28.70 11.96 -42.24
N ALA A 955 -29.27 12.07 -43.44
CA ALA A 955 -30.42 12.94 -43.70
C ALA A 955 -31.70 12.40 -43.04
N THR A 956 -31.92 11.08 -43.12
CA THR A 956 -33.06 10.40 -42.49
C THR A 956 -33.00 10.55 -40.97
N GLN A 957 -31.83 10.35 -40.37
CA GLN A 957 -31.63 10.56 -38.94
C GLN A 957 -31.91 12.02 -38.53
N GLN A 958 -31.40 12.99 -39.30
CA GLN A 958 -31.60 14.41 -38.98
C GLN A 958 -33.08 14.83 -39.08
N ALA A 959 -33.85 14.25 -40.01
CA ALA A 959 -35.28 14.51 -40.11
C ALA A 959 -36.05 13.99 -38.89
N ALA A 960 -35.71 12.79 -38.39
CA ALA A 960 -36.29 12.24 -37.16
C ALA A 960 -35.95 13.09 -35.93
N ILE A 961 -34.69 13.54 -35.81
CA ILE A 961 -34.25 14.45 -34.75
C ILE A 961 -35.02 15.78 -34.81
N ALA A 962 -35.12 16.40 -35.98
CA ALA A 962 -35.81 17.68 -36.15
C ALA A 962 -37.28 17.58 -35.72
N GLU A 963 -37.98 16.51 -36.11
CA GLU A 963 -39.39 16.31 -35.72
C GLU A 963 -39.56 16.19 -34.19
N LEU A 964 -38.66 15.46 -33.51
CA LEU A 964 -38.71 15.29 -32.05
C LEU A 964 -38.32 16.58 -31.32
N ALA A 965 -37.32 17.30 -31.80
CA ALA A 965 -36.86 18.56 -31.24
C ALA A 965 -37.94 19.66 -31.37
N ASP A 966 -38.60 19.76 -32.53
CA ASP A 966 -39.72 20.69 -32.77
C ASP A 966 -40.89 20.44 -31.82
N ARG A 967 -41.03 19.21 -31.30
CA ARG A 967 -42.05 18.82 -30.32
C ARG A 967 -41.58 18.87 -28.88
N GLY A 968 -40.34 19.27 -28.63
CA GLY A 968 -39.75 19.31 -27.29
C GLY A 968 -39.63 17.93 -26.64
N LEU A 969 -39.56 16.86 -27.42
CA LEU A 969 -39.40 15.49 -26.92
C LEU A 969 -37.92 15.11 -26.70
N ILE A 970 -37.00 15.94 -27.21
CA ILE A 970 -35.56 15.83 -27.01
C ILE A 970 -34.95 17.23 -26.91
N VAL A 971 -33.78 17.29 -26.29
CA VAL A 971 -32.97 18.50 -26.10
C VAL A 971 -31.55 18.29 -26.63
N GLU A 972 -30.95 19.35 -27.16
CA GLU A 972 -29.55 19.36 -27.57
C GLU A 972 -28.65 19.52 -26.34
N GLY A 973 -27.55 18.78 -26.30
CA GLY A 973 -26.57 18.85 -25.23
C GLY A 973 -25.20 18.31 -25.64
N HIS A 974 -24.17 18.70 -24.90
CA HIS A 974 -22.82 18.17 -25.09
C HIS A 974 -22.43 17.29 -23.91
N ARG A 975 -22.15 16.01 -24.17
CA ARG A 975 -21.62 15.06 -23.20
C ARG A 975 -20.41 14.37 -23.82
N ALA A 976 -19.25 14.48 -23.17
CA ALA A 976 -18.02 13.85 -23.65
C ALA A 976 -18.25 12.34 -23.86
N ARG A 977 -17.75 11.80 -24.97
CA ARG A 977 -17.85 10.37 -25.36
C ARG A 977 -19.26 9.83 -25.65
N ALA A 978 -20.32 10.65 -25.60
CA ALA A 978 -21.69 10.16 -25.87
C ALA A 978 -21.92 9.77 -27.34
N GLY A 979 -21.12 10.28 -28.28
CA GLY A 979 -21.25 9.96 -29.71
C GLY A 979 -22.56 10.44 -30.35
N ARG A 980 -23.28 11.36 -29.69
CA ARG A 980 -24.53 12.01 -30.13
C ARG A 980 -24.68 13.38 -29.46
N SER A 981 -25.53 14.24 -30.04
CA SER A 981 -25.78 15.60 -29.54
C SER A 981 -27.19 15.82 -28.98
N TRP A 982 -28.07 14.80 -29.02
CA TRP A 982 -29.48 14.91 -28.62
C TRP A 982 -29.85 13.89 -27.55
N PHE A 983 -30.66 14.31 -26.57
CA PHE A 983 -31.02 13.54 -25.38
C PHE A 983 -32.51 13.71 -25.04
N LEU A 984 -33.09 12.71 -24.38
CA LEU A 984 -34.46 12.77 -23.85
C LEU A 984 -34.60 13.80 -22.72
#